data_AF-A0A409YNN7-F1
#
_entry.id   AF-A0A409YNN7-F1
#
_cell.length_a   1.000
_cell.length_b   1.000
_cell.length_c   1.000
_cell.angle_alpha   90.00
_cell.angle_beta   90.00
_cell.angle_gamma   90.00
#
_symmetry.space_group_name_H-M   'P 1'
#
loop_
_entity.id
_entity.type
_entity.pdbx_description
1 polymer ?
#
loop_
_entity_poly.entity_id
_entity_poly.type
_entity_poly.pdbx_seq_one_letter_code
_entity_poly.pdbx_strand_id
1 'polypeptide(L)'
;MAHPAIYPKKTFFYPVGNTPAISLTKHLPPEENADILLLGCGDARHIIYTVHSEMSSISTNRDCRMVDVTCCDWEPATLARNAILFTMLSDGIKHTTLWPIFFHFFIDEPSFSLLVEHCEKLVALSSDISTWNASPYGNLVRFCDENSLREVQRKWQAYTQLSNPSSQRKSKAMFTEEMKKVLQKNKGFVRSHVRSAGPLAVHYLPLAHHSYDYFWTHGMVKSPLYLSDHATKVNPTFLFNSMGDCFNVHYGTDPLSGFHLAPAVTSSPDSSVHHSFSLETVAGVALKQFSDQCYAFQERLRLPRPKLIIRLFCGEALAFSRALLVLSQTHSIRTNIDSIPWKYSMIQFSAADYSPESPKRAPLSFNLIDTSNLTDHIGLLNILVTSIPLLQTKPFSTLNTNVLVSHNPECFLLEEKACADLPTLSVFLGVAPTFLLSHGTSASNKHEFLLAASSSGSSESVKASQRHEMVEWRIPDGGIVNRNDSCSTVISSPSCDPTALAQFLFSLYLKMFSTEDMQHTFKAMRTAQTLWSRFNDMSLPLYTRESFVAVLAFLKGNIHTDWNDTMDQLLTLIETDKSLLLGSNYFQDLACHLFLRNIFVFDSFKAPFISSIARPSVFRHWTSIPPVVAVVLKVPRQSLLPLEKESVHNIGTPFLECQTTGPGFDNRHSNIYMSFGDLHISGVGGNARATLAEDAQGLCGISSLVVCFYVPSWIVLRHADTLEFGLCVKSTGQATMHLLPKLGLNLRLFTGRLNDQERVCILRERPGTTNEFRELLVAPPPKVSLDGGATQRALIQISQTGRTTLATNLLIRHDLTDEPAKKYLKEGASVKTSQIGNRFMEIQFQGYRAYLGYPFPILGNKSITRVARKSSYVEVELPMRRNFDDILDPTFNPFPIIYFNNRPCLFNMHYLRLDACPKLDVNLSASKMQWLSIHLGMMMSASERRIQQSTQLSAQGPLINMKQSIGAMLSKWRGFQSPQEKIDVFGLRTNDLGVYALIFINDLRFDLSSHTIVGDGCVIPLIERNLERLTPLLQWVSGPKMMQINTYDDEMCLWHRLLPVLAERCRTWQHTSTCEYLKQGIPRVIGSFENSPLCSCGLGKDLGTFAKKAEYAAGFSEATRIALGPIFTHSSMDDVIAQLKGGSEARSPPQTRQSDNRSSSPSSSLQCAYCNGEGKPTLLVCSGCKLVKYCTRECQKRDWRGHKRDCKV
;
A
#
# COMPACT_ATOMS: atom_id res chain seq x y z
N MET A 1 -6.51 14.48 14.27
CA MET A 1 -5.87 13.67 13.20
C MET A 1 -5.20 12.55 13.93
N ALA A 2 -5.46 11.28 13.60
CA ALA A 2 -4.94 10.18 14.42
C ALA A 2 -3.50 9.79 14.05
N HIS A 3 -2.59 10.76 14.02
CA HIS A 3 -1.15 10.50 13.89
C HIS A 3 -0.37 11.48 14.80
N PRO A 4 0.87 11.15 15.20
CA PRO A 4 1.63 11.99 16.12
C PRO A 4 1.85 13.41 15.59
N ALA A 5 1.75 14.40 16.48
CA ALA A 5 2.00 15.79 16.18
C ALA A 5 3.50 16.06 16.03
N ILE A 6 3.92 16.51 14.86
CA ILE A 6 5.33 16.70 14.51
C ILE A 6 5.66 18.19 14.53
N TYR A 7 6.76 18.60 15.17
CA TYR A 7 7.34 19.93 15.04
C TYR A 7 8.09 20.06 13.69
N PRO A 8 7.55 20.83 12.72
CA PRO A 8 7.99 20.78 11.33
C PRO A 8 9.23 21.67 11.11
N LYS A 9 10.37 21.31 11.70
CA LYS A 9 11.60 22.11 11.54
C LYS A 9 12.17 22.04 10.12
N LYS A 10 11.98 20.89 9.47
CA LYS A 10 12.32 20.67 8.07
C LYS A 10 11.36 19.65 7.48
N THR A 11 10.69 20.04 6.40
CA THR A 11 9.80 19.19 5.62
C THR A 11 10.29 19.21 4.19
N PHE A 12 10.70 18.09 3.61
CA PHE A 12 11.15 18.11 2.22
C PHE A 12 10.00 18.37 1.25
N PHE A 13 10.28 19.17 0.22
CA PHE A 13 9.40 19.36 -0.92
C PHE A 13 9.70 18.29 -1.98
N TYR A 14 8.64 17.61 -2.46
CA TYR A 14 8.73 16.54 -3.46
C TYR A 14 8.09 16.99 -4.79
N PRO A 15 8.76 17.85 -5.58
CA PRO A 15 8.22 18.37 -6.83
C PRO A 15 8.15 17.32 -7.93
N VAL A 16 8.99 16.30 -7.89
CA VAL A 16 8.96 15.20 -8.85
C VAL A 16 8.90 13.93 -8.05
N GLY A 17 8.00 13.04 -8.41
CA GLY A 17 7.86 11.80 -7.71
C GLY A 17 9.07 10.88 -7.94
N ASN A 18 9.21 9.91 -7.05
CA ASN A 18 10.38 9.07 -6.88
C ASN A 18 10.17 7.60 -7.34
N THR A 19 9.10 7.35 -8.08
CA THR A 19 8.77 6.04 -8.68
C THR A 19 8.31 6.19 -10.14
N PRO A 20 8.42 5.18 -11.00
CA PRO A 20 7.95 5.28 -12.38
C PRO A 20 6.42 5.42 -12.45
N ALA A 21 5.92 6.05 -13.51
CA ALA A 21 4.49 6.23 -13.70
C ALA A 21 3.75 4.87 -13.83
N ILE A 22 2.63 4.71 -13.13
CA ILE A 22 1.70 3.58 -13.30
C ILE A 22 0.39 4.04 -13.97
N SER A 23 -0.32 3.10 -14.59
CA SER A 23 -1.70 3.33 -15.01
C SER A 23 -2.65 3.09 -13.85
N LEU A 24 -3.44 4.11 -13.51
CA LEU A 24 -4.46 4.10 -12.46
C LEU A 24 -5.73 3.33 -12.88
N THR A 25 -5.84 2.93 -14.16
CA THR A 25 -6.98 2.12 -14.65
C THR A 25 -6.61 0.65 -14.89
N LYS A 26 -5.36 0.24 -14.59
CA LYS A 26 -4.84 -1.09 -14.92
C LYS A 26 -5.65 -2.27 -14.36
N HIS A 27 -6.40 -2.06 -13.29
CA HIS A 27 -7.23 -3.10 -12.66
C HIS A 27 -8.72 -2.98 -12.98
N LEU A 28 -9.14 -1.92 -13.66
CA LEU A 28 -10.53 -1.70 -14.01
C LEU A 28 -10.84 -2.38 -15.35
N PRO A 29 -11.95 -3.12 -15.45
CA PRO A 29 -12.43 -3.61 -16.73
C PRO A 29 -12.50 -2.46 -17.76
N PRO A 30 -12.21 -2.70 -19.05
CA PRO A 30 -12.19 -1.66 -20.09
C PRO A 30 -13.46 -0.80 -20.18
N GLU A 31 -14.60 -1.36 -19.79
CA GLU A 31 -15.92 -0.72 -19.85
C GLU A 31 -16.27 0.11 -18.60
N GLU A 32 -15.51 -0.01 -17.51
CA GLU A 32 -15.83 0.66 -16.24
C GLU A 32 -15.25 2.07 -16.18
N ASN A 33 -16.06 3.02 -15.73
CA ASN A 33 -15.58 4.37 -15.41
C ASN A 33 -14.62 4.33 -14.23
N ALA A 34 -13.69 5.28 -14.18
CA ALA A 34 -12.68 5.38 -13.14
C ALA A 34 -13.00 6.54 -12.20
N ASP A 35 -13.32 6.20 -10.94
CA ASP A 35 -13.44 7.14 -9.84
C ASP A 35 -12.21 6.92 -8.95
N ILE A 36 -11.23 7.81 -9.04
CA ILE A 36 -9.89 7.62 -8.47
C ILE A 36 -9.66 8.62 -7.34
N LEU A 37 -9.18 8.14 -6.19
CA LEU A 37 -8.67 8.98 -5.10
C LEU A 37 -7.16 8.79 -4.97
N LEU A 38 -6.41 9.90 -5.08
CA LEU A 38 -4.97 9.92 -4.84
C LEU A 38 -4.69 10.63 -3.51
N LEU A 39 -4.27 9.87 -2.50
CA LEU A 39 -3.86 10.38 -1.20
C LEU A 39 -2.34 10.55 -1.18
N GLY A 40 -1.87 11.80 -1.12
CA GLY A 40 -0.47 12.14 -1.39
C GLY A 40 -0.18 12.04 -2.89
N CYS A 41 -0.97 12.76 -3.70
CA CYS A 41 -0.96 12.60 -5.16
C CYS A 41 0.41 12.85 -5.80
N GLY A 42 1.26 13.68 -5.18
CA GLY A 42 2.54 14.04 -5.75
C GLY A 42 2.37 14.73 -7.10
N ASP A 43 3.24 14.42 -8.07
CA ASP A 43 3.19 15.02 -9.40
C ASP A 43 2.12 14.41 -10.32
N ALA A 44 1.92 15.03 -11.49
CA ALA A 44 0.90 14.66 -12.46
C ALA A 44 1.18 13.37 -13.26
N ARG A 45 2.33 12.69 -13.09
CA ARG A 45 2.78 11.64 -14.01
C ARG A 45 1.80 10.47 -14.13
N HIS A 46 1.18 10.05 -13.03
CA HIS A 46 0.26 8.91 -13.01
C HIS A 46 -1.01 9.22 -13.79
N ILE A 47 -1.49 10.45 -13.71
CA ILE A 47 -2.69 10.91 -14.42
C ILE A 47 -2.40 10.96 -15.93
N ILE A 48 -1.32 11.59 -16.35
CA ILE A 48 -0.99 11.73 -17.79
C ILE A 48 -0.64 10.37 -18.39
N TYR A 49 0.09 9.51 -17.67
CA TYR A 49 0.36 8.13 -18.10
C TYR A 49 -0.91 7.28 -18.23
N THR A 50 -1.86 7.45 -17.31
CA THR A 50 -3.17 6.79 -17.39
C THR A 50 -3.93 7.25 -18.64
N VAL A 51 -3.97 8.56 -18.91
CA VAL A 51 -4.61 9.09 -20.12
C VAL A 51 -3.92 8.55 -21.39
N HIS A 52 -2.59 8.50 -21.42
CA HIS A 52 -1.84 7.91 -22.53
C HIS A 52 -2.18 6.42 -22.75
N SER A 53 -2.26 5.65 -21.66
CA SER A 53 -2.62 4.23 -21.70
C SER A 53 -4.05 4.00 -22.22
N GLU A 54 -4.98 4.93 -21.94
CA GLU A 54 -6.37 4.87 -22.41
C GLU A 54 -6.54 5.41 -23.84
N MET A 55 -5.73 6.37 -24.29
CA MET A 55 -5.82 6.98 -25.63
C MET A 55 -5.14 6.17 -26.72
N SER A 56 -4.03 5.49 -26.40
CA SER A 56 -3.42 4.46 -27.27
C SER A 56 -4.37 3.29 -27.58
N SER A 57 -5.54 3.31 -26.96
CA SER A 57 -6.51 2.24 -26.88
C SER A 57 -7.70 2.40 -27.85
N ILE A 58 -7.88 3.59 -28.45
CA ILE A 58 -8.99 3.94 -29.35
C ILE A 58 -8.75 3.30 -30.74
N SER A 59 -9.33 2.12 -30.97
CA SER A 59 -9.80 1.78 -32.32
C SER A 59 -10.92 2.75 -32.67
N THR A 60 -11.05 3.15 -33.93
CA THR A 60 -12.00 4.14 -34.51
C THR A 60 -13.47 4.10 -34.04
N ASN A 61 -13.91 3.11 -33.24
CA ASN A 61 -15.28 2.89 -32.76
C ASN A 61 -15.48 2.79 -31.23
N ARG A 62 -14.49 3.08 -30.35
CA ARG A 62 -14.71 3.07 -28.88
C ARG A 62 -14.76 4.48 -28.29
N ASP A 63 -15.80 4.72 -27.50
CA ASP A 63 -15.93 5.91 -26.65
C ASP A 63 -15.02 5.78 -25.40
N CYS A 64 -14.34 6.85 -25.01
CA CYS A 64 -13.47 6.86 -23.83
C CYS A 64 -14.28 6.66 -22.54
N ARG A 65 -13.75 5.91 -21.56
CA ARG A 65 -14.34 5.85 -20.21
C ARG A 65 -14.25 7.20 -19.51
N MET A 66 -15.17 7.48 -18.60
CA MET A 66 -15.03 8.61 -17.68
C MET A 66 -13.86 8.37 -16.72
N VAL A 67 -13.03 9.38 -16.53
CA VAL A 67 -11.94 9.39 -15.54
C VAL A 67 -12.12 10.64 -14.66
N ASP A 68 -12.54 10.45 -13.42
CA ASP A 68 -12.64 11.49 -12.39
C ASP A 68 -11.57 11.21 -11.31
N VAL A 69 -10.57 12.08 -11.22
CA VAL A 69 -9.43 11.93 -10.30
C VAL A 69 -9.52 12.99 -9.22
N THR A 70 -9.66 12.57 -7.97
CA THR A 70 -9.57 13.45 -6.80
C THR A 70 -8.17 13.35 -6.18
N CYS A 71 -7.41 14.44 -6.25
CA CYS A 71 -6.05 14.58 -5.77
C CYS A 71 -6.01 15.30 -4.43
N CYS A 72 -5.51 14.62 -3.39
CA CYS A 72 -5.23 15.19 -2.09
C CYS A 72 -3.71 15.28 -1.91
N ASP A 73 -3.18 16.48 -1.69
CA ASP A 73 -1.80 16.68 -1.27
C ASP A 73 -1.73 17.81 -0.25
N TRP A 74 -0.91 17.63 0.77
CA TRP A 74 -0.75 18.61 1.84
C TRP A 74 0.14 19.80 1.42
N GLU A 75 0.94 19.67 0.35
CA GLU A 75 1.80 20.73 -0.15
C GLU A 75 1.13 21.48 -1.33
N PRO A 76 0.70 22.75 -1.13
CA PRO A 76 0.08 23.54 -2.19
C PRO A 76 0.97 23.71 -3.43
N ALA A 77 2.30 23.77 -3.26
CA ALA A 77 3.23 23.92 -4.39
C ALA A 77 3.19 22.73 -5.36
N THR A 78 2.94 21.52 -4.84
CA THR A 78 2.73 20.32 -5.66
C THR A 78 1.48 20.47 -6.53
N LEU A 79 0.36 20.86 -5.92
CA LEU A 79 -0.93 21.05 -6.62
C LEU A 79 -0.86 22.21 -7.63
N ALA A 80 -0.20 23.31 -7.28
CA ALA A 80 0.01 24.45 -8.16
C ALA A 80 0.76 24.07 -9.43
N ARG A 81 1.80 23.22 -9.31
CA ARG A 81 2.57 22.70 -10.44
C ARG A 81 1.75 21.76 -11.32
N ASN A 82 0.98 20.86 -10.72
CA ASN A 82 0.10 19.96 -11.46
C ASN A 82 -0.95 20.75 -12.27
N ALA A 83 -1.57 21.75 -11.65
CA ALA A 83 -2.54 22.62 -12.31
C ALA A 83 -1.92 23.43 -13.46
N ILE A 84 -0.69 23.95 -13.32
CA ILE A 84 0.04 24.59 -14.43
C ILE A 84 0.20 23.61 -15.59
N LEU A 85 0.64 22.37 -15.33
CA LEU A 85 0.85 21.39 -16.40
C LEU A 85 -0.46 21.07 -17.14
N PHE A 86 -1.55 20.80 -16.41
CA PHE A 86 -2.84 20.47 -17.04
C PHE A 86 -3.42 21.64 -17.85
N THR A 87 -3.31 22.87 -17.34
CA THR A 87 -3.84 24.06 -18.02
C THR A 87 -2.99 24.47 -19.22
N MET A 88 -1.66 24.37 -19.15
CA MET A 88 -0.80 24.59 -20.32
C MET A 88 -0.99 23.49 -21.39
N LEU A 89 -1.23 22.24 -20.98
CA LEU A 89 -1.61 21.19 -21.93
C LEU A 89 -2.94 21.50 -22.62
N SER A 90 -3.93 22.01 -21.87
CA SER A 90 -5.22 22.47 -22.41
C SER A 90 -5.06 23.62 -23.41
N ASP A 91 -4.08 24.51 -23.19
CA ASP A 91 -3.75 25.61 -24.10
C ASP A 91 -2.89 25.17 -25.31
N GLY A 92 -2.56 23.88 -25.43
CA GLY A 92 -1.82 23.34 -26.57
C GLY A 92 -0.32 23.64 -26.54
N ILE A 93 0.25 24.00 -25.39
CA ILE A 93 1.68 24.27 -25.25
C ILE A 93 2.52 23.03 -25.60
N LYS A 94 3.63 23.24 -26.31
CA LYS A 94 4.50 22.15 -26.79
C LYS A 94 5.26 21.50 -25.64
N HIS A 95 5.35 20.17 -25.67
CA HIS A 95 6.06 19.36 -24.67
C HIS A 95 7.54 19.75 -24.48
N THR A 96 8.21 20.25 -25.52
CA THR A 96 9.60 20.74 -25.46
C THR A 96 9.76 21.96 -24.55
N THR A 97 8.71 22.78 -24.41
CA THR A 97 8.70 23.93 -23.50
C THR A 97 8.19 23.54 -22.11
N LEU A 98 7.24 22.61 -22.04
CA LEU A 98 6.71 22.09 -20.77
C LEU A 98 7.76 21.35 -19.95
N TRP A 99 8.66 20.60 -20.59
CA TRP A 99 9.65 19.78 -19.89
C TRP A 99 10.57 20.62 -18.99
N PRO A 100 11.25 21.69 -19.46
CA PRO A 100 12.04 22.55 -18.59
C PRO A 100 11.23 23.16 -17.45
N ILE A 101 10.01 23.65 -17.74
CA ILE A 101 9.11 24.27 -16.75
C ILE A 101 8.79 23.29 -15.61
N PHE A 102 8.58 22.01 -15.93
CA PHE A 102 8.17 21.03 -14.94
C PHE A 102 9.34 20.34 -14.22
N PHE A 103 10.47 20.11 -14.91
CA PHE A 103 11.53 19.22 -14.43
C PHE A 103 12.89 19.88 -14.16
N HIS A 104 13.16 21.09 -14.65
CA HIS A 104 14.46 21.74 -14.47
C HIS A 104 14.43 22.85 -13.41
N PHE A 105 15.48 22.92 -12.60
CA PHE A 105 15.69 24.02 -11.64
C PHE A 105 16.05 25.33 -12.35
N PHE A 106 16.75 25.23 -13.48
CA PHE A 106 17.06 26.38 -14.32
C PHE A 106 16.43 26.22 -15.71
N ILE A 107 15.84 27.31 -16.21
CA ILE A 107 15.11 27.37 -17.47
C ILE A 107 15.59 28.55 -18.31
N ASP A 108 15.31 28.50 -19.61
CA ASP A 108 15.61 29.59 -20.54
C ASP A 108 14.61 30.76 -20.38
N GLU A 109 14.96 31.92 -20.93
CA GLU A 109 14.10 33.12 -20.87
C GLU A 109 12.71 32.87 -21.49
N PRO A 110 12.57 32.25 -22.68
CA PRO A 110 11.25 32.01 -23.26
C PRO A 110 10.34 31.15 -22.37
N SER A 111 10.87 30.08 -21.77
CA SER A 111 10.11 29.21 -20.86
C SER A 111 9.74 29.94 -19.56
N PHE A 112 10.64 30.78 -19.05
CA PHE A 112 10.37 31.59 -17.86
C PHE A 112 9.27 32.62 -18.12
N SER A 113 9.34 33.38 -19.21
CA SER A 113 8.32 34.36 -19.58
C SER A 113 6.96 33.72 -19.79
N LEU A 114 6.90 32.59 -20.49
CA LEU A 114 5.66 31.83 -20.67
C LEU A 114 5.08 31.36 -19.33
N LEU A 115 5.91 30.86 -18.42
CA LEU A 115 5.48 30.44 -17.09
C LEU A 115 4.89 31.59 -16.29
N VAL A 116 5.53 32.77 -16.30
CA VAL A 116 5.04 33.96 -15.61
C VAL A 116 3.71 34.43 -16.20
N GLU A 117 3.63 34.60 -17.51
CA GLU A 117 2.39 35.00 -18.22
C GLU A 117 1.24 34.02 -17.91
N HIS A 118 1.52 32.72 -17.93
CA HIS A 118 0.52 31.71 -17.62
C HIS A 118 0.08 31.78 -16.15
N CYS A 119 1.00 32.01 -15.21
CA CYS A 119 0.64 32.20 -13.80
C CYS A 119 -0.23 33.44 -13.59
N GLU A 120 0.07 34.56 -14.27
CA GLU A 120 -0.76 35.79 -14.22
C GLU A 120 -2.18 35.51 -14.70
N LYS A 121 -2.32 34.77 -15.82
CA LYS A 121 -3.61 34.31 -16.34
C LYS A 121 -4.37 33.44 -15.33
N LEU A 122 -3.69 32.47 -14.70
CA LEU A 122 -4.32 31.60 -13.70
C LEU A 122 -4.76 32.38 -12.45
N VAL A 123 -3.96 33.35 -11.99
CA VAL A 123 -4.31 34.23 -10.87
C VAL A 123 -5.57 35.05 -11.18
N ALA A 124 -5.66 35.63 -12.38
CA ALA A 124 -6.83 36.40 -12.80
C ALA A 124 -8.13 35.57 -12.85
N LEU A 125 -8.03 34.27 -13.12
CA LEU A 125 -9.16 33.34 -13.22
C LEU A 125 -9.53 32.65 -11.89
N SER A 126 -8.81 32.93 -10.80
CA SER A 126 -8.92 32.19 -9.52
C SER A 126 -9.32 33.04 -8.33
N SER A 127 -10.07 34.13 -8.54
CA SER A 127 -10.57 34.98 -7.44
C SER A 127 -11.42 34.21 -6.43
N ASP A 128 -12.21 33.26 -6.92
CA ASP A 128 -13.10 32.38 -6.17
C ASP A 128 -13.44 31.13 -7.02
N ILE A 129 -14.00 30.11 -6.38
CA ILE A 129 -14.36 28.85 -7.08
C ILE A 129 -15.37 29.05 -8.22
N SER A 130 -16.31 30.00 -8.09
CA SER A 130 -17.31 30.23 -9.13
C SER A 130 -16.64 30.79 -10.40
N THR A 131 -15.77 31.78 -10.23
CA THR A 131 -14.97 32.37 -11.31
C THR A 131 -14.07 31.33 -11.96
N TRP A 132 -13.38 30.50 -11.17
CA TRP A 132 -12.55 29.40 -11.68
C TRP A 132 -13.38 28.39 -12.49
N ASN A 133 -14.54 27.99 -11.96
CA ASN A 133 -15.40 26.99 -12.60
C ASN A 133 -16.02 27.47 -13.91
N ALA A 134 -16.23 28.78 -14.06
CA ALA A 134 -16.70 29.40 -15.30
C ALA A 134 -15.59 29.63 -16.33
N SER A 135 -14.32 29.52 -15.92
CA SER A 135 -13.17 29.68 -16.81
C SER A 135 -13.05 28.51 -17.81
N PRO A 136 -12.23 28.65 -18.87
CA PRO A 136 -11.93 27.56 -19.80
C PRO A 136 -11.36 26.30 -19.13
N TYR A 137 -10.74 26.44 -17.96
CA TYR A 137 -10.11 25.33 -17.23
C TYR A 137 -11.05 24.62 -16.27
N GLY A 138 -12.14 25.26 -15.85
CA GLY A 138 -13.05 24.75 -14.82
C GLY A 138 -13.76 23.44 -15.17
N ASN A 139 -13.79 23.06 -16.46
CA ASN A 139 -14.31 21.77 -16.89
C ASN A 139 -13.32 20.61 -16.67
N LEU A 140 -12.02 20.89 -16.70
CA LEU A 140 -10.95 19.91 -16.55
C LEU A 140 -10.43 19.88 -15.12
N VAL A 141 -10.04 21.03 -14.58
CA VAL A 141 -9.45 21.16 -13.24
C VAL A 141 -10.46 21.82 -12.32
N ARG A 142 -10.76 21.19 -11.19
CA ARG A 142 -11.72 21.68 -10.17
C ARG A 142 -11.04 21.72 -8.81
N PHE A 143 -11.53 22.58 -7.92
CA PHE A 143 -11.04 22.65 -6.54
C PHE A 143 -12.12 22.14 -5.59
N CYS A 144 -11.72 21.27 -4.65
CA CYS A 144 -12.66 20.62 -3.75
C CYS A 144 -13.21 21.59 -2.70
N ASP A 145 -12.44 22.62 -2.32
CA ASP A 145 -12.84 23.69 -1.42
C ASP A 145 -12.14 25.02 -1.77
N GLU A 146 -12.68 26.11 -1.21
CA GLU A 146 -12.21 27.47 -1.46
C GLU A 146 -10.78 27.68 -0.93
N ASN A 147 -10.43 27.01 0.17
CA ASN A 147 -9.11 27.10 0.78
C ASN A 147 -8.02 26.53 -0.14
N SER A 148 -8.28 25.41 -0.81
CA SER A 148 -7.36 24.80 -1.77
C SER A 148 -7.08 25.73 -2.95
N LEU A 149 -8.11 26.37 -3.50
CA LEU A 149 -7.95 27.36 -4.57
C LEU A 149 -7.07 28.52 -4.10
N ARG A 150 -7.33 29.05 -2.91
CA ARG A 150 -6.58 30.15 -2.33
C ARG A 150 -5.11 29.81 -2.08
N GLU A 151 -4.81 28.65 -1.51
CA GLU A 151 -3.43 28.23 -1.25
C GLU A 151 -2.65 28.01 -2.56
N VAL A 152 -3.29 27.46 -3.59
CA VAL A 152 -2.69 27.29 -4.92
C VAL A 152 -2.49 28.64 -5.62
N GLN A 153 -3.49 29.52 -5.59
CA GLN A 153 -3.39 30.87 -6.15
C GLN A 153 -2.24 31.67 -5.53
N ARG A 154 -2.05 31.58 -4.20
CA ARG A 154 -0.91 32.21 -3.50
C ARG A 154 0.43 31.76 -4.07
N LYS A 155 0.58 30.49 -4.47
CA LYS A 155 1.81 29.99 -5.11
C LYS A 155 2.00 30.60 -6.49
N TRP A 156 0.97 30.63 -7.33
CA TRP A 156 1.05 31.28 -8.65
C TRP A 156 1.41 32.77 -8.54
N GLN A 157 0.82 33.49 -7.59
CA GLN A 157 1.17 34.88 -7.29
C GLN A 157 2.64 35.04 -6.87
N ALA A 158 3.16 34.12 -6.04
CA ALA A 158 4.57 34.16 -5.65
C ALA A 158 5.50 33.90 -6.85
N TYR A 159 5.09 33.04 -7.79
CA TYR A 159 5.90 32.74 -8.98
C TYR A 159 6.11 33.94 -9.88
N THR A 160 5.11 34.83 -10.02
CA THR A 160 5.22 36.04 -10.86
C THR A 160 6.17 37.09 -10.26
N GLN A 161 6.32 37.11 -8.93
CA GLN A 161 7.20 38.04 -8.21
C GLN A 161 8.69 37.80 -8.49
N LEU A 162 9.08 36.57 -8.91
CA LEU A 162 10.47 36.23 -9.22
C LEU A 162 10.99 36.87 -10.52
N SER A 163 10.12 37.58 -11.26
CA SER A 163 10.49 38.36 -12.45
C SER A 163 11.46 39.50 -12.15
N ASN A 164 11.57 39.94 -10.89
CA ASN A 164 12.52 40.98 -10.48
C ASN A 164 13.99 40.47 -10.62
N PRO A 165 14.86 41.14 -11.40
CA PRO A 165 16.24 40.71 -11.63
C PRO A 165 17.07 40.50 -10.36
N SER A 166 16.86 41.33 -9.33
CA SER A 166 17.58 41.23 -8.05
C SER A 166 17.19 39.95 -7.29
N SER A 167 15.89 39.66 -7.23
CA SER A 167 15.34 38.45 -6.60
C SER A 167 15.79 37.20 -7.35
N GLN A 168 15.86 37.27 -8.67
CA GLN A 168 16.32 36.17 -9.51
C GLN A 168 17.81 35.86 -9.30
N ARG A 169 18.66 36.90 -9.21
CA ARG A 169 20.09 36.73 -8.89
C ARG A 169 20.29 36.13 -7.50
N LYS A 170 19.56 36.62 -6.49
CA LYS A 170 19.62 36.09 -5.12
C LYS A 170 19.21 34.61 -5.05
N SER A 171 18.10 34.27 -5.69
CA SER A 171 17.58 32.89 -5.72
C SER A 171 18.52 31.94 -6.45
N LYS A 172 19.16 32.40 -7.54
CA LYS A 172 20.16 31.59 -8.27
C LYS A 172 21.37 31.25 -7.41
N ALA A 173 21.89 32.22 -6.66
CA ALA A 173 22.99 32.01 -5.74
C ALA A 173 22.63 30.97 -4.66
N MET A 174 21.44 31.10 -4.07
CA MET A 174 20.93 30.14 -3.08
C MET A 174 20.79 28.72 -3.66
N PHE A 175 20.17 28.56 -4.84
CA PHE A 175 20.03 27.26 -5.50
C PHE A 175 21.40 26.61 -5.73
N THR A 176 22.36 27.35 -6.28
CA THR A 176 23.71 26.83 -6.55
C THR A 176 24.42 26.42 -5.27
N GLU A 177 24.27 27.16 -4.18
CA GLU A 177 24.86 26.81 -2.88
C GLU A 177 24.23 25.54 -2.29
N GLU A 178 22.91 25.47 -2.23
CA GLU A 178 22.21 24.34 -1.64
C GLU A 178 22.36 23.06 -2.47
N MET A 179 22.35 23.16 -3.80
CA MET A 179 22.65 22.04 -4.69
C MET A 179 24.06 21.48 -4.44
N LYS A 180 25.07 22.34 -4.26
CA LYS A 180 26.43 21.91 -3.90
C LYS A 180 26.45 21.17 -2.56
N LYS A 181 25.75 21.67 -1.53
CA LYS A 181 25.65 21.00 -0.22
C LYS A 181 24.98 19.63 -0.34
N VAL A 182 23.90 19.52 -1.12
CA VAL A 182 23.23 18.24 -1.39
C VAL A 182 24.17 17.25 -2.06
N LEU A 183 24.86 17.68 -3.12
CA LEU A 183 25.79 16.83 -3.86
C LEU A 183 26.95 16.37 -2.98
N GLN A 184 27.59 17.27 -2.22
CA GLN A 184 28.67 16.93 -1.30
C GLN A 184 28.28 15.86 -0.27
N LYS A 185 27.02 15.89 0.22
CA LYS A 185 26.53 14.96 1.24
C LYS A 185 26.03 13.62 0.68
N ASN A 186 25.61 13.58 -0.59
CA ASN A 186 24.84 12.46 -1.15
C ASN A 186 25.43 11.83 -2.42
N LYS A 187 26.53 12.37 -2.96
CA LYS A 187 27.21 11.84 -4.15
C LYS A 187 27.52 10.35 -4.01
N GLY A 188 27.10 9.56 -4.99
CA GLY A 188 27.29 8.09 -5.02
C GLY A 188 26.34 7.28 -4.12
N PHE A 189 25.52 7.92 -3.27
CA PHE A 189 24.63 7.23 -2.32
C PHE A 189 23.16 7.15 -2.76
N VAL A 190 22.68 8.10 -3.56
CA VAL A 190 21.28 8.11 -4.02
C VAL A 190 21.10 7.11 -5.17
N ARG A 191 20.21 6.14 -4.96
CA ARG A 191 19.93 5.05 -5.92
C ARG A 191 18.43 4.90 -6.23
N SER A 192 17.59 5.78 -5.70
CA SER A 192 16.13 5.65 -5.78
C SER A 192 15.59 5.67 -7.20
N HIS A 193 16.24 6.36 -8.13
CA HIS A 193 15.86 6.45 -9.54
C HIS A 193 16.26 5.22 -10.37
N VAL A 194 17.11 4.34 -9.84
CA VAL A 194 17.57 3.13 -10.56
C VAL A 194 16.40 2.18 -10.84
N ARG A 195 15.37 2.19 -9.98
CA ARG A 195 14.13 1.40 -10.15
C ARG A 195 13.38 1.69 -11.44
N SER A 196 13.60 2.86 -12.04
CA SER A 196 13.03 3.23 -13.33
C SER A 196 13.40 2.29 -14.46
N ALA A 197 14.50 1.54 -14.33
CA ALA A 197 14.89 0.50 -15.29
C ALA A 197 14.28 -0.89 -14.98
N GLY A 198 13.50 -1.06 -13.90
CA GLY A 198 12.83 -2.31 -13.54
C GLY A 198 13.79 -3.52 -13.55
N PRO A 199 13.54 -4.57 -14.36
CA PRO A 199 14.40 -5.75 -14.40
C PRO A 199 15.84 -5.46 -14.88
N LEU A 200 16.07 -4.30 -15.52
CA LEU A 200 17.37 -3.83 -15.99
C LEU A 200 18.05 -2.86 -15.00
N ALA A 201 17.52 -2.70 -13.78
CA ALA A 201 18.05 -1.83 -12.73
C ALA A 201 19.57 -1.98 -12.50
N VAL A 202 20.06 -3.21 -12.40
CA VAL A 202 21.51 -3.49 -12.19
C VAL A 202 22.36 -2.98 -13.35
N HIS A 203 21.85 -3.06 -14.58
CA HIS A 203 22.56 -2.57 -15.78
C HIS A 203 22.53 -1.04 -15.88
N TYR A 204 21.47 -0.40 -15.37
CA TYR A 204 21.36 1.05 -15.34
C TYR A 204 22.18 1.71 -14.22
N LEU A 205 22.43 0.98 -13.11
CA LEU A 205 23.08 1.50 -11.90
C LEU A 205 24.34 2.36 -12.14
N PRO A 206 25.32 1.97 -12.99
CA PRO A 206 26.52 2.79 -13.22
C PRO A 206 26.18 4.16 -13.83
N LEU A 207 25.28 4.19 -14.82
CA LEU A 207 24.89 5.42 -15.51
C LEU A 207 23.96 6.30 -14.66
N ALA A 208 23.15 5.67 -13.81
CA ALA A 208 22.23 6.35 -12.91
C ALA A 208 22.97 7.35 -11.98
N HIS A 209 24.12 6.96 -11.43
CA HIS A 209 24.93 7.85 -10.58
C HIS A 209 25.39 9.10 -11.35
N HIS A 210 25.83 8.94 -12.59
CA HIS A 210 26.24 10.06 -13.43
C HIS A 210 25.06 10.99 -13.79
N SER A 211 23.87 10.44 -14.00
CA SER A 211 22.66 11.21 -14.26
C SER A 211 22.29 12.11 -13.07
N TYR A 212 22.29 11.52 -11.88
CA TYR A 212 22.02 12.23 -10.63
C TYR A 212 23.04 13.35 -10.40
N ASP A 213 24.33 13.03 -10.50
CA ASP A 213 25.42 14.00 -10.31
C ASP A 213 25.31 15.16 -11.33
N TYR A 214 24.99 14.86 -12.59
CA TYR A 214 24.81 15.87 -13.63
C TYR A 214 23.64 16.81 -13.30
N PHE A 215 22.48 16.26 -12.93
CA PHE A 215 21.29 17.04 -12.58
C PHE A 215 21.55 17.94 -11.37
N TRP A 216 22.14 17.42 -10.28
CA TRP A 216 22.44 18.22 -9.09
C TRP A 216 23.62 19.19 -9.27
N THR A 217 24.41 19.05 -10.34
CA THR A 217 25.45 20.02 -10.71
C THR A 217 24.89 21.16 -11.56
N HIS A 218 24.04 20.84 -12.54
CA HIS A 218 23.60 21.80 -13.57
C HIS A 218 22.15 22.25 -13.42
N GLY A 219 21.36 21.60 -12.57
CA GLY A 219 19.93 21.88 -12.36
C GLY A 219 19.02 21.42 -13.51
N MET A 220 19.53 20.58 -14.41
CA MET A 220 18.82 20.15 -15.63
C MET A 220 19.28 18.76 -16.08
N VAL A 221 18.45 18.08 -16.86
CA VAL A 221 18.77 16.77 -17.44
C VAL A 221 19.67 16.96 -18.67
N LYS A 222 20.70 16.12 -18.82
CA LYS A 222 21.61 16.17 -19.96
C LYS A 222 20.88 15.75 -21.25
N SER A 223 20.70 16.67 -22.19
CA SER A 223 20.01 16.42 -23.46
C SER A 223 20.51 17.36 -24.56
N PRO A 224 20.60 16.90 -25.83
CA PRO A 224 20.88 17.79 -26.96
C PRO A 224 19.85 18.91 -27.15
N LEU A 225 18.62 18.74 -26.66
CA LEU A 225 17.55 19.72 -26.79
C LEU A 225 17.71 20.92 -25.83
N TYR A 226 18.48 20.78 -24.76
CA TYR A 226 18.58 21.78 -23.71
C TYR A 226 20.04 22.06 -23.38
N LEU A 227 20.51 23.26 -23.70
CA LEU A 227 21.88 23.70 -23.46
C LEU A 227 21.95 24.52 -22.16
N SER A 228 22.91 24.18 -21.30
CA SER A 228 23.10 24.82 -19.98
C SER A 228 23.31 26.32 -20.06
N ASP A 229 23.98 26.79 -21.11
CA ASP A 229 24.36 28.20 -21.27
C ASP A 229 23.15 29.11 -21.49
N HIS A 230 22.02 28.54 -21.96
CA HIS A 230 20.77 29.27 -22.16
C HIS A 230 19.84 29.22 -20.93
N ALA A 231 19.98 28.20 -20.07
CA ALA A 231 19.16 28.00 -18.88
C ALA A 231 19.64 28.87 -17.70
N THR A 232 19.40 30.17 -17.79
CA THR A 232 19.95 31.14 -16.81
C THR A 232 18.99 31.54 -15.70
N LYS A 233 17.68 31.32 -15.87
CA LYS A 233 16.61 31.73 -14.95
C LYS A 233 16.29 30.62 -13.96
N VAL A 234 16.15 30.96 -12.68
CA VAL A 234 15.61 30.03 -11.68
C VAL A 234 14.14 29.77 -11.98
N ASN A 235 13.76 28.51 -11.96
CA ASN A 235 12.38 28.10 -12.07
C ASN A 235 11.65 28.33 -10.72
N PRO A 236 10.69 29.26 -10.65
CA PRO A 236 10.02 29.62 -9.40
C PRO A 236 9.22 28.46 -8.80
N THR A 237 8.83 27.46 -9.61
CA THR A 237 8.04 26.32 -9.15
C THR A 237 8.79 25.42 -8.15
N PHE A 238 10.12 25.52 -8.06
CA PHE A 238 10.94 24.76 -7.11
C PHE A 238 11.26 25.53 -5.83
N LEU A 239 10.89 26.81 -5.75
CA LEU A 239 11.28 27.71 -4.66
C LEU A 239 10.19 27.84 -3.59
N PHE A 240 8.98 28.27 -3.97
CA PHE A 240 7.95 28.64 -3.01
C PHE A 240 7.14 27.42 -2.56
N ASN A 241 7.44 26.90 -1.37
CA ASN A 241 6.79 25.73 -0.75
C ASN A 241 6.17 26.10 0.62
N SER A 242 5.61 25.15 1.36
CA SER A 242 4.96 25.42 2.66
C SER A 242 5.94 25.84 3.76
N MET A 243 7.24 25.58 3.61
CA MET A 243 8.28 26.00 4.57
C MET A 243 8.81 27.42 4.30
N GLY A 244 8.28 28.12 3.29
CA GLY A 244 8.69 29.46 2.89
C GLY A 244 9.61 29.50 1.66
N ASP A 245 10.24 30.66 1.45
CA ASP A 245 10.99 31.01 0.23
C ASP A 245 12.44 30.46 0.28
N CYS A 246 12.56 29.14 0.43
CA CYS A 246 13.85 28.47 0.60
C CYS A 246 13.99 27.23 -0.30
N PHE A 247 15.23 26.89 -0.66
CA PHE A 247 15.51 25.65 -1.38
C PHE A 247 15.35 24.45 -0.43
N ASN A 248 14.28 23.69 -0.63
CA ASN A 248 13.92 22.58 0.26
C ASN A 248 13.50 21.32 -0.51
N VAL A 249 13.87 21.25 -1.79
CA VAL A 249 13.66 20.08 -2.65
C VAL A 249 14.36 18.86 -2.04
N HIS A 250 13.67 17.72 -2.02
CA HIS A 250 14.22 16.48 -1.49
C HIS A 250 15.52 16.09 -2.23
N TYR A 251 16.56 15.70 -1.47
CA TYR A 251 17.88 15.37 -2.03
C TYR A 251 17.85 14.20 -3.03
N GLY A 252 16.81 13.35 -2.98
CA GLY A 252 16.60 12.24 -3.90
C GLY A 252 15.88 12.60 -5.19
N THR A 253 15.55 13.88 -5.43
CA THR A 253 14.88 14.32 -6.66
C THR A 253 15.77 14.08 -7.88
N ASP A 254 15.23 13.35 -8.85
CA ASP A 254 15.78 13.15 -10.20
C ASP A 254 14.59 13.06 -11.17
N PRO A 255 14.50 13.96 -12.18
CA PRO A 255 13.42 13.96 -13.18
C PRO A 255 13.19 12.62 -13.88
N LEU A 256 14.23 11.81 -14.08
CA LEU A 256 14.14 10.54 -14.80
C LEU A 256 13.43 9.46 -13.98
N SER A 257 13.29 9.64 -12.66
CA SER A 257 12.64 8.69 -11.75
C SER A 257 11.18 8.41 -12.13
N GLY A 258 10.49 9.39 -12.72
CA GLY A 258 9.08 9.30 -13.11
C GLY A 258 8.83 8.48 -14.38
N PHE A 259 9.88 8.10 -15.13
CA PHE A 259 9.76 7.47 -16.44
C PHE A 259 10.26 6.02 -16.43
N HIS A 260 9.96 5.25 -17.49
CA HIS A 260 10.44 3.88 -17.62
C HIS A 260 11.70 3.83 -18.50
N LEU A 261 12.82 3.45 -17.90
CA LEU A 261 14.14 3.52 -18.53
C LEU A 261 14.65 2.16 -19.04
N ALA A 262 13.90 1.08 -18.79
CA ALA A 262 14.23 -0.26 -19.33
C ALA A 262 14.49 -0.24 -20.85
N PRO A 263 13.68 0.43 -21.69
CA PRO A 263 13.95 0.48 -23.13
C PRO A 263 15.29 1.14 -23.48
N ALA A 264 15.74 2.16 -22.74
CA ALA A 264 17.00 2.84 -23.00
C ALA A 264 18.21 1.92 -22.84
N VAL A 265 18.13 0.99 -21.88
CA VAL A 265 19.20 0.01 -21.61
C VAL A 265 19.28 -1.02 -22.75
N THR A 266 18.13 -1.49 -23.26
CA THR A 266 18.10 -2.50 -24.32
C THR A 266 18.35 -1.96 -25.73
N SER A 267 18.03 -0.70 -26.02
CA SER A 267 18.19 -0.15 -27.37
C SER A 267 19.62 0.25 -27.73
N SER A 268 20.61 0.02 -26.85
CA SER A 268 22.00 0.41 -27.07
C SER A 268 22.77 -0.65 -27.90
N PRO A 269 23.54 -0.29 -28.96
CA PRO A 269 24.33 -1.22 -29.78
C PRO A 269 25.43 -2.00 -29.01
N ASP A 270 25.88 -3.15 -29.54
CA ASP A 270 26.83 -4.07 -28.87
C ASP A 270 28.33 -3.75 -29.03
N SER A 271 28.77 -2.92 -29.98
CA SER A 271 30.19 -2.54 -30.05
C SER A 271 30.48 -1.33 -30.95
N SER A 272 31.37 -0.47 -30.44
CA SER A 272 32.29 0.48 -31.10
C SER A 272 31.81 1.20 -32.39
N VAL A 273 31.41 2.47 -32.25
CA VAL A 273 32.24 3.63 -32.68
C VAL A 273 31.51 4.96 -32.44
N HIS A 274 30.16 5.08 -32.40
CA HIS A 274 29.53 6.38 -32.08
C HIS A 274 28.18 6.44 -31.32
N HIS A 275 27.53 5.35 -30.91
CA HIS A 275 26.37 5.41 -30.00
C HIS A 275 26.50 4.42 -28.85
N SER A 276 27.17 4.83 -27.78
CA SER A 276 27.23 4.11 -26.51
C SER A 276 26.02 4.49 -25.65
N PHE A 277 25.53 3.54 -24.84
CA PHE A 277 24.60 3.79 -23.74
C PHE A 277 25.06 5.02 -22.93
N SER A 278 24.37 6.15 -23.09
CA SER A 278 24.78 7.46 -22.57
C SER A 278 23.65 8.15 -21.81
N LEU A 279 24.00 9.20 -21.07
CA LEU A 279 23.03 10.04 -20.34
C LEU A 279 21.99 10.64 -21.29
N GLU A 280 22.42 11.08 -22.47
CA GLU A 280 21.57 11.65 -23.52
C GLU A 280 20.58 10.62 -24.07
N THR A 281 21.00 9.35 -24.19
CA THR A 281 20.12 8.27 -24.65
C THR A 281 18.99 8.03 -23.64
N VAL A 282 19.34 7.96 -22.35
CA VAL A 282 18.35 7.77 -21.27
C VAL A 282 17.40 8.96 -21.17
N ALA A 283 17.93 10.18 -21.20
CA ALA A 283 17.14 11.40 -21.22
C ALA A 283 16.21 11.46 -22.46
N GLY A 284 16.70 11.05 -23.63
CA GLY A 284 15.92 11.00 -24.86
C GLY A 284 14.71 10.07 -24.77
N VAL A 285 14.86 8.90 -24.12
CA VAL A 285 13.75 7.97 -23.88
C VAL A 285 12.70 8.55 -22.92
N ALA A 286 13.13 9.24 -21.86
CA ALA A 286 12.20 9.91 -20.94
C ALA A 286 11.47 11.08 -21.62
N LEU A 287 12.19 11.90 -22.41
CA LEU A 287 11.63 13.00 -23.19
C LEU A 287 10.59 12.51 -24.22
N LYS A 288 10.87 11.41 -24.90
CA LYS A 288 9.93 10.79 -25.84
C LYS A 288 8.67 10.31 -25.13
N GLN A 289 8.81 9.64 -23.98
CA GLN A 289 7.67 9.23 -23.16
C GLN A 289 6.82 10.42 -22.73
N PHE A 290 7.44 11.48 -22.21
CA PHE A 290 6.73 12.69 -21.83
C PHE A 290 6.02 13.34 -23.02
N SER A 291 6.67 13.40 -24.17
CA SER A 291 6.10 13.90 -25.43
C SER A 291 4.83 13.12 -25.81
N ASP A 292 4.91 11.79 -25.87
CA ASP A 292 3.78 10.91 -26.22
C ASP A 292 2.63 11.00 -25.23
N GLN A 293 2.96 11.17 -23.95
CA GLN A 293 1.99 11.36 -22.87
C GLN A 293 1.27 12.72 -23.00
N CYS A 294 2.02 13.80 -23.25
CA CYS A 294 1.45 15.13 -23.49
C CYS A 294 0.54 15.15 -24.72
N TYR A 295 0.96 14.54 -25.82
CA TYR A 295 0.15 14.44 -27.03
C TYR A 295 -1.15 13.67 -26.78
N ALA A 296 -1.08 12.51 -26.14
CA ALA A 296 -2.27 11.73 -25.82
C ALA A 296 -3.25 12.51 -24.92
N PHE A 297 -2.74 13.27 -23.96
CA PHE A 297 -3.55 14.13 -23.11
C PHE A 297 -4.26 15.23 -23.92
N GLN A 298 -3.53 15.93 -24.79
CA GLN A 298 -4.09 16.96 -25.67
C GLN A 298 -5.14 16.38 -26.62
N GLU A 299 -4.88 15.21 -27.21
CA GLU A 299 -5.85 14.50 -28.07
C GLU A 299 -7.14 14.17 -27.31
N ARG A 300 -7.04 13.73 -26.05
CA ARG A 300 -8.21 13.48 -25.20
C ARG A 300 -9.03 14.75 -24.99
N LEU A 301 -8.39 15.89 -24.79
CA LEU A 301 -9.06 17.18 -24.59
C LEU A 301 -9.72 17.71 -25.87
N ARG A 302 -9.25 17.31 -27.06
CA ARG A 302 -9.84 17.69 -28.36
C ARG A 302 -11.10 16.90 -28.70
N LEU A 303 -11.39 15.80 -27.99
CA LEU A 303 -12.62 15.03 -28.19
C LEU A 303 -13.86 15.89 -27.84
N PRO A 304 -15.00 15.71 -28.55
CA PRO A 304 -16.24 16.45 -28.25
C PRO A 304 -16.72 16.30 -26.79
N ARG A 305 -16.40 15.16 -26.17
CA ARG A 305 -16.59 14.90 -24.73
C ARG A 305 -15.30 14.28 -24.16
N PRO A 306 -14.39 15.09 -23.57
CA PRO A 306 -13.11 14.59 -23.07
C PRO A 306 -13.21 13.56 -21.94
N LYS A 307 -14.33 13.59 -21.20
CA LYS A 307 -14.65 12.67 -20.09
C LYS A 307 -13.49 12.54 -19.08
N LEU A 308 -12.89 13.67 -18.72
CA LEU A 308 -11.76 13.77 -17.81
C LEU A 308 -12.02 14.93 -16.84
N ILE A 309 -12.00 14.65 -15.54
CA ILE A 309 -12.09 15.63 -14.47
C ILE A 309 -10.96 15.38 -13.48
N ILE A 310 -10.28 16.44 -13.05
CA ILE A 310 -9.21 16.42 -12.07
C ILE A 310 -9.59 17.39 -10.96
N ARG A 311 -9.74 16.90 -9.74
CA ARG A 311 -10.15 17.67 -8.56
C ARG A 311 -8.97 17.81 -7.62
N LEU A 312 -8.68 19.02 -7.18
CA LEU A 312 -7.53 19.32 -6.32
C LEU A 312 -8.02 19.69 -4.92
N PHE A 313 -7.41 19.07 -3.92
CA PHE A 313 -7.61 19.38 -2.51
C PHE A 313 -6.26 19.52 -1.80
N CYS A 314 -6.08 20.64 -1.11
CA CYS A 314 -4.91 20.94 -0.31
C CYS A 314 -5.18 20.59 1.16
N GLY A 315 -4.65 19.45 1.60
CA GLY A 315 -4.79 19.01 2.98
C GLY A 315 -4.17 17.65 3.29
N GLU A 316 -4.28 17.24 4.55
CA GLU A 316 -3.78 15.98 5.08
C GLU A 316 -4.71 14.83 4.68
N ALA A 317 -4.12 13.68 4.33
CA ALA A 317 -4.81 12.55 3.71
C ALA A 317 -5.84 11.88 4.64
N LEU A 318 -5.53 11.67 5.92
CA LEU A 318 -6.46 11.07 6.88
C LEU A 318 -7.61 12.03 7.19
N ALA A 319 -7.32 13.32 7.34
CA ALA A 319 -8.33 14.37 7.54
C ALA A 319 -9.31 14.44 6.35
N PHE A 320 -8.79 14.48 5.12
CA PHE A 320 -9.62 14.49 3.91
C PHE A 320 -10.48 13.23 3.79
N SER A 321 -9.89 12.05 4.03
CA SER A 321 -10.61 10.78 3.97
C SER A 321 -11.77 10.73 4.98
N ARG A 322 -11.52 11.21 6.20
CA ARG A 322 -12.57 11.34 7.23
C ARG A 322 -13.64 12.35 6.83
N ALA A 323 -13.26 13.48 6.24
CA ALA A 323 -14.21 14.51 5.80
C ALA A 323 -15.10 14.01 4.66
N LEU A 324 -14.55 13.25 3.70
CA LEU A 324 -15.34 12.59 2.66
C LEU A 324 -16.32 11.58 3.25
N LEU A 325 -15.89 10.81 4.28
CA LEU A 325 -16.77 9.87 4.96
C LEU A 325 -17.92 10.59 5.68
N VAL A 326 -17.63 11.65 6.44
CA VAL A 326 -18.64 12.47 7.11
C VAL A 326 -19.61 13.07 6.10
N LEU A 327 -19.11 13.61 4.98
CA LEU A 327 -19.94 14.14 3.90
C LEU A 327 -20.83 13.05 3.28
N SER A 328 -20.32 11.84 3.08
CA SER A 328 -21.09 10.72 2.53
C SER A 328 -22.25 10.29 3.43
N GLN A 329 -22.07 10.40 4.75
CA GLN A 329 -23.06 9.97 5.75
C GLN A 329 -24.07 11.06 6.12
N THR A 330 -23.60 12.31 6.25
CA THR A 330 -24.40 13.42 6.75
C THR A 330 -24.94 14.33 5.65
N HIS A 331 -24.39 14.21 4.44
CA HIS A 331 -24.58 15.15 3.32
C HIS A 331 -24.20 16.61 3.66
N SER A 332 -23.51 16.83 4.78
CA SER A 332 -23.02 18.16 5.17
C SER A 332 -21.71 18.46 4.46
N ILE A 333 -21.71 19.54 3.68
CA ILE A 333 -20.49 20.08 3.06
C ILE A 333 -19.57 20.80 4.06
N ARG A 334 -20.01 21.05 5.29
CA ARG A 334 -19.20 21.63 6.37
C ARG A 334 -18.85 20.55 7.38
N THR A 335 -17.57 20.46 7.74
CA THR A 335 -17.07 19.48 8.71
C THR A 335 -16.31 20.16 9.85
N ASN A 336 -16.32 19.59 11.05
CA ASN A 336 -15.42 20.00 12.14
C ASN A 336 -14.03 19.32 12.04
N ILE A 337 -13.52 19.05 10.84
CA ILE A 337 -12.22 18.41 10.62
C ILE A 337 -11.25 19.44 10.07
N ASP A 338 -10.10 19.60 10.73
CA ASP A 338 -9.05 20.53 10.28
C ASP A 338 -8.34 19.95 9.04
N SER A 339 -8.05 20.80 8.06
CA SER A 339 -7.51 20.40 6.77
C SER A 339 -6.04 19.99 6.85
N ILE A 340 -5.23 20.62 7.71
CA ILE A 340 -3.82 20.28 7.92
C ILE A 340 -3.41 20.43 9.40
N PRO A 341 -2.38 19.71 9.84
CA PRO A 341 -1.71 20.03 11.10
C PRO A 341 -1.22 21.49 11.11
N TRP A 342 -1.22 22.12 12.28
CA TRP A 342 -0.74 23.50 12.49
C TRP A 342 -1.65 24.64 11.99
N LYS A 343 -2.86 24.35 11.48
CA LYS A 343 -3.90 25.35 11.16
C LYS A 343 -5.28 24.91 11.65
N TYR A 344 -6.13 25.86 12.02
CA TYR A 344 -7.57 25.73 12.34
C TYR A 344 -8.44 26.04 11.11
N SER A 345 -7.98 25.65 9.92
CA SER A 345 -8.79 25.71 8.70
C SER A 345 -9.62 24.44 8.57
N MET A 346 -10.92 24.53 8.82
CA MET A 346 -11.83 23.38 8.69
C MET A 346 -12.15 23.08 7.23
N ILE A 347 -12.37 21.80 6.91
CA ILE A 347 -12.73 21.35 5.57
C ILE A 347 -14.18 21.73 5.29
N GLN A 348 -14.38 22.59 4.29
CA GLN A 348 -15.68 22.97 3.76
C GLN A 348 -15.73 22.71 2.25
N PHE A 349 -16.40 21.63 1.85
CA PHE A 349 -16.53 21.23 0.46
C PHE A 349 -17.31 22.26 -0.37
N SER A 350 -16.90 22.39 -1.63
CA SER A 350 -17.58 23.22 -2.62
C SER A 350 -18.98 22.66 -2.93
N ALA A 351 -20.01 23.46 -2.66
CA ALA A 351 -21.39 23.10 -3.00
C ALA A 351 -21.58 22.81 -4.50
N ALA A 352 -20.77 23.43 -5.36
CA ALA A 352 -20.84 23.23 -6.81
C ALA A 352 -20.57 21.77 -7.23
N ASP A 353 -19.82 21.02 -6.42
CA ASP A 353 -19.38 19.65 -6.73
C ASP A 353 -19.90 18.61 -5.73
N TYR A 354 -20.13 19.01 -4.48
CA TYR A 354 -20.40 18.08 -3.38
C TYR A 354 -21.81 18.19 -2.80
N SER A 355 -22.64 19.12 -3.29
CA SER A 355 -24.08 19.11 -2.98
C SER A 355 -24.78 17.91 -3.67
N PRO A 356 -25.82 17.32 -3.06
CA PRO A 356 -26.61 16.27 -3.69
C PRO A 356 -27.20 16.67 -5.06
N GLU A 357 -27.49 17.95 -5.26
CA GLU A 357 -28.10 18.52 -6.47
C GLU A 357 -27.08 18.93 -7.54
N SER A 358 -25.77 18.72 -7.30
CA SER A 358 -24.72 19.13 -8.23
C SER A 358 -24.84 18.39 -9.59
N PRO A 359 -24.82 19.11 -10.72
CA PRO A 359 -24.83 18.49 -12.06
C PRO A 359 -23.50 17.79 -12.40
N LYS A 360 -22.41 18.11 -11.67
CA LYS A 360 -21.07 17.52 -11.85
C LYS A 360 -20.57 16.91 -10.54
N ARG A 361 -21.48 16.17 -9.89
CA ARG A 361 -21.26 15.60 -8.56
C ARG A 361 -19.94 14.84 -8.48
N ALA A 362 -19.13 15.20 -7.50
CA ALA A 362 -17.88 14.52 -7.20
C ALA A 362 -18.13 13.13 -6.60
N PRO A 363 -17.27 12.14 -6.90
CA PRO A 363 -17.35 10.83 -6.26
C PRO A 363 -17.08 10.94 -4.75
N LEU A 364 -17.86 10.20 -3.95
CA LEU A 364 -17.64 10.01 -2.51
C LEU A 364 -17.19 8.59 -2.18
N SER A 365 -17.17 7.71 -3.18
CA SER A 365 -16.69 6.34 -3.11
C SER A 365 -15.93 6.01 -4.39
N PHE A 366 -14.79 5.34 -4.27
CA PHE A 366 -13.80 5.21 -5.34
C PHE A 366 -13.55 3.75 -5.69
N ASN A 367 -13.32 3.46 -6.97
CA ASN A 367 -12.91 2.12 -7.40
C ASN A 367 -11.37 1.94 -7.38
N LEU A 368 -10.62 3.03 -7.37
CA LEU A 368 -9.20 3.02 -7.05
C LEU A 368 -8.89 4.06 -5.98
N ILE A 369 -8.19 3.64 -4.94
CA ILE A 369 -7.52 4.54 -3.99
C ILE A 369 -6.04 4.24 -4.04
N ASP A 370 -5.19 5.22 -4.33
CA ASP A 370 -3.73 5.09 -4.24
C ASP A 370 -3.19 6.03 -3.16
N THR A 371 -2.34 5.50 -2.28
CA THR A 371 -1.87 6.24 -1.10
C THR A 371 -0.39 6.61 -1.16
N SER A 372 0.25 6.53 -2.34
CA SER A 372 1.68 6.80 -2.49
C SER A 372 2.49 6.04 -1.42
N ASN A 373 3.58 6.62 -0.92
CA ASN A 373 4.40 6.10 0.18
C ASN A 373 3.94 6.55 1.58
N LEU A 374 2.67 6.97 1.75
CA LEU A 374 2.16 7.47 3.03
C LEU A 374 2.27 6.45 4.18
N THR A 375 2.33 5.15 3.88
CA THR A 375 2.54 4.09 4.88
C THR A 375 3.75 4.37 5.79
N ASP A 376 4.82 4.94 5.23
CA ASP A 376 6.04 5.26 5.96
C ASP A 376 5.92 6.51 6.85
N HIS A 377 4.91 7.34 6.62
CA HIS A 377 4.76 8.66 7.26
C HIS A 377 3.61 8.71 8.26
N ILE A 378 2.50 8.04 7.97
CA ILE A 378 1.26 8.10 8.78
C ILE A 378 0.74 6.73 9.21
N GLY A 379 1.44 5.64 8.87
CA GLY A 379 1.14 4.27 9.32
C GLY A 379 0.08 3.55 8.51
N LEU A 380 0.31 2.25 8.26
CA LEU A 380 -0.56 1.40 7.43
C LEU A 380 -1.98 1.29 8.00
N LEU A 381 -2.11 1.06 9.31
CA LEU A 381 -3.44 0.86 9.93
C LEU A 381 -4.31 2.12 9.84
N ASN A 382 -3.72 3.30 10.03
CA ASN A 382 -4.43 4.57 9.89
C ASN A 382 -5.01 4.72 8.48
N ILE A 383 -4.19 4.43 7.45
CA ILE A 383 -4.59 4.47 6.05
C ILE A 383 -5.73 3.48 5.78
N LEU A 384 -5.57 2.21 6.20
CA LEU A 384 -6.57 1.18 5.94
C LEU A 384 -7.93 1.54 6.55
N VAL A 385 -7.98 1.93 7.83
CA VAL A 385 -9.28 2.18 8.50
C VAL A 385 -9.97 3.46 8.04
N THR A 386 -9.24 4.43 7.47
CA THR A 386 -9.86 5.64 6.89
C THR A 386 -10.21 5.50 5.42
N SER A 387 -9.49 4.68 4.66
CA SER A 387 -9.66 4.57 3.21
C SER A 387 -10.55 3.41 2.77
N ILE A 388 -10.58 2.29 3.50
CA ILE A 388 -11.48 1.15 3.19
C ILE A 388 -12.96 1.59 3.10
N PRO A 389 -13.51 2.43 4.01
CA PRO A 389 -14.89 2.89 3.91
C PRO A 389 -15.20 3.71 2.64
N LEU A 390 -14.19 4.28 1.99
CA LEU A 390 -14.33 5.04 0.75
C LEU A 390 -14.21 4.14 -0.50
N LEU A 391 -13.86 2.86 -0.33
CA LEU A 391 -13.72 1.91 -1.44
C LEU A 391 -15.10 1.41 -1.87
N GLN A 392 -15.39 1.46 -3.17
CA GLN A 392 -16.61 0.88 -3.73
C GLN A 392 -16.63 -0.64 -3.48
N THR A 393 -17.77 -1.20 -3.10
CA THR A 393 -18.00 -2.64 -2.90
C THR A 393 -18.13 -3.39 -4.24
N LYS A 394 -17.13 -3.23 -5.11
CA LYS A 394 -17.02 -3.93 -6.39
C LYS A 394 -15.79 -4.86 -6.37
N PRO A 395 -15.84 -6.01 -7.06
CA PRO A 395 -14.77 -7.02 -6.99
C PRO A 395 -13.42 -6.59 -7.56
N PHE A 396 -13.41 -5.59 -8.45
CA PHE A 396 -12.20 -5.03 -9.04
C PHE A 396 -11.73 -3.75 -8.34
N SER A 397 -12.48 -3.25 -7.35
CA SER A 397 -12.05 -2.08 -6.58
C SER A 397 -10.76 -2.39 -5.83
N THR A 398 -9.79 -1.49 -5.90
CA THR A 398 -8.45 -1.70 -5.36
C THR A 398 -8.01 -0.52 -4.50
N LEU A 399 -7.44 -0.82 -3.33
CA LEU A 399 -6.70 0.15 -2.51
C LEU A 399 -5.20 -0.20 -2.62
N ASN A 400 -4.39 0.71 -3.15
CA ASN A 400 -2.95 0.55 -3.25
C ASN A 400 -2.24 1.27 -2.11
N THR A 401 -1.42 0.53 -1.37
CA THR A 401 -0.48 1.12 -0.40
C THR A 401 0.94 0.86 -0.86
N ASN A 402 1.82 1.85 -0.79
CA ASN A 402 3.25 1.64 -1.04
C ASN A 402 4.03 1.79 0.25
N VAL A 403 5.10 1.02 0.36
CA VAL A 403 6.13 1.15 1.39
C VAL A 403 7.48 1.29 0.69
N LEU A 404 8.33 2.16 1.22
CA LEU A 404 9.62 2.52 0.61
C LEU A 404 10.78 2.39 1.60
N VAL A 405 10.57 2.67 2.89
CA VAL A 405 11.64 2.75 3.89
C VAL A 405 11.67 1.51 4.77
N SER A 406 12.79 0.78 4.71
CA SER A 406 13.05 -0.38 5.58
C SER A 406 14.03 -0.01 6.70
N HIS A 407 13.64 -0.28 7.95
CA HIS A 407 14.52 -0.13 9.12
C HIS A 407 15.21 -1.45 9.48
N ASN A 408 14.55 -2.58 9.22
CA ASN A 408 15.14 -3.91 9.37
C ASN A 408 15.37 -4.56 7.99
N PRO A 409 16.62 -4.82 7.58
CA PRO A 409 16.91 -5.50 6.32
C PRO A 409 16.50 -6.98 6.31
N GLU A 410 16.30 -7.60 7.48
CA GLU A 410 15.96 -9.02 7.65
C GLU A 410 14.44 -9.28 7.78
N CYS A 411 13.62 -8.24 8.04
CA CYS A 411 12.16 -8.39 8.12
C CYS A 411 11.45 -7.99 6.81
N PHE A 412 10.30 -8.63 6.57
CA PHE A 412 9.37 -8.22 5.54
C PHE A 412 8.69 -6.91 5.92
N LEU A 413 8.73 -5.97 4.98
CA LEU A 413 8.35 -4.59 5.23
C LEU A 413 6.86 -4.46 5.57
N LEU A 414 5.99 -5.25 4.93
CA LEU A 414 4.55 -5.19 5.16
C LEU A 414 4.11 -5.75 6.53
N GLU A 415 4.66 -6.89 6.96
CA GLU A 415 4.28 -7.52 8.24
C GLU A 415 4.70 -6.66 9.43
N GLU A 416 5.86 -6.02 9.35
CA GLU A 416 6.32 -5.05 10.35
C GLU A 416 5.32 -3.88 10.49
N LYS A 417 4.82 -3.35 9.36
CA LYS A 417 3.94 -2.19 9.34
C LYS A 417 2.49 -2.51 9.72
N ALA A 418 2.03 -3.74 9.49
CA ALA A 418 0.65 -4.18 9.76
C ALA A 418 0.31 -4.30 11.25
N CYS A 419 1.30 -4.41 12.13
CA CYS A 419 1.15 -4.62 13.58
C CYS A 419 0.33 -5.88 13.96
N ALA A 420 0.01 -6.76 13.02
CA ALA A 420 -0.71 -8.01 13.22
C ALA A 420 -0.34 -9.01 12.12
N ASP A 421 -0.68 -10.27 12.34
CA ASP A 421 -0.64 -11.30 11.30
C ASP A 421 -1.57 -10.91 10.14
N LEU A 422 -1.05 -10.90 8.91
CA LEU A 422 -1.76 -10.36 7.75
C LEU A 422 -3.06 -11.11 7.42
N PRO A 423 -3.13 -12.46 7.39
CA PRO A 423 -4.39 -13.17 7.22
C PRO A 423 -5.44 -12.82 8.29
N THR A 424 -5.02 -12.78 9.55
CA THR A 424 -5.92 -12.44 10.68
C THR A 424 -6.45 -11.01 10.55
N LEU A 425 -5.57 -10.05 10.26
CA LEU A 425 -5.95 -8.66 10.02
C LEU A 425 -6.90 -8.54 8.82
N SER A 426 -6.63 -9.28 7.74
CA SER A 426 -7.43 -9.23 6.51
C SER A 426 -8.88 -9.69 6.72
N VAL A 427 -9.09 -10.74 7.51
CA VAL A 427 -10.44 -11.22 7.88
C VAL A 427 -11.22 -10.11 8.58
N PHE A 428 -10.58 -9.42 9.52
CA PHE A 428 -11.23 -8.37 10.32
C PHE A 428 -11.44 -7.06 9.56
N LEU A 429 -10.54 -6.73 8.63
CA LEU A 429 -10.67 -5.54 7.79
C LEU A 429 -11.66 -5.73 6.62
N GLY A 430 -11.96 -6.97 6.23
CA GLY A 430 -12.78 -7.27 5.05
C GLY A 430 -12.08 -7.07 3.71
N VAL A 431 -10.78 -6.74 3.73
CA VAL A 431 -9.89 -6.63 2.57
C VAL A 431 -8.61 -7.41 2.82
N ALA A 432 -8.02 -7.98 1.79
CA ALA A 432 -6.76 -8.71 1.87
C ALA A 432 -5.79 -8.23 0.77
N PRO A 433 -4.47 -8.29 1.02
CA PRO A 433 -3.49 -8.20 -0.05
C PRO A 433 -3.75 -9.28 -1.11
N THR A 434 -3.78 -8.91 -2.38
CA THR A 434 -4.10 -9.82 -3.49
C THR A 434 -3.19 -11.05 -3.51
N PHE A 435 -1.92 -10.90 -3.12
CA PHE A 435 -0.99 -12.01 -3.06
C PHE A 435 -1.40 -13.10 -2.06
N LEU A 436 -2.09 -12.76 -0.95
CA LEU A 436 -2.64 -13.77 -0.02
C LEU A 436 -3.79 -14.56 -0.63
N LEU A 437 -4.41 -14.04 -1.69
CA LEU A 437 -5.56 -14.64 -2.34
C LEU A 437 -5.19 -15.48 -3.57
N SER A 438 -4.09 -15.15 -4.24
CA SER A 438 -3.65 -15.79 -5.49
C SER A 438 -2.31 -16.52 -5.44
N HIS A 439 -1.53 -16.38 -4.35
CA HIS A 439 -0.17 -16.95 -4.22
C HIS A 439 0.82 -16.54 -5.34
N GLY A 440 0.51 -15.47 -6.08
CA GLY A 440 1.34 -14.98 -7.16
C GLY A 440 0.84 -13.66 -7.72
N THR A 441 1.74 -12.93 -8.36
CA THR A 441 1.49 -11.62 -8.99
C THR A 441 2.12 -11.55 -10.38
N SER A 442 1.49 -10.80 -11.29
CA SER A 442 2.03 -10.48 -12.61
C SER A 442 3.04 -9.32 -12.59
N ALA A 443 3.25 -8.67 -11.45
CA ALA A 443 4.23 -7.59 -11.28
C ALA A 443 5.51 -8.07 -10.56
N SER A 444 6.65 -7.48 -10.88
CA SER A 444 7.94 -7.82 -10.27
C SER A 444 8.50 -6.65 -9.46
N ASN A 445 8.81 -6.89 -8.19
CA ASN A 445 9.65 -6.01 -7.37
C ASN A 445 11.03 -6.60 -7.11
N LYS A 446 11.40 -7.71 -7.78
CA LYS A 446 12.61 -8.48 -7.46
C LYS A 446 13.90 -7.69 -7.71
N HIS A 447 13.86 -6.70 -8.59
CA HIS A 447 14.97 -5.78 -8.84
C HIS A 447 15.33 -4.91 -7.62
N GLU A 448 14.37 -4.55 -6.77
CA GLU A 448 14.63 -3.81 -5.51
C GLU A 448 15.47 -4.68 -4.55
N PHE A 449 15.23 -5.98 -4.51
CA PHE A 449 15.99 -6.93 -3.68
C PHE A 449 17.41 -7.17 -4.23
N LEU A 450 17.57 -7.26 -5.55
CA LEU A 450 18.89 -7.34 -6.18
C LEU A 450 19.73 -6.10 -5.83
N LEU A 451 19.16 -4.91 -5.96
CA LEU A 451 19.85 -3.65 -5.61
C LEU A 451 20.23 -3.58 -4.12
N ALA A 452 19.34 -4.03 -3.23
CA ALA A 452 19.60 -4.08 -1.80
C ALA A 452 20.78 -5.04 -1.50
N ALA A 453 20.80 -6.23 -2.10
CA ALA A 453 21.89 -7.20 -1.91
C ALA A 453 23.24 -6.68 -2.41
N SER A 454 23.27 -6.01 -3.56
CA SER A 454 24.49 -5.39 -4.12
C SER A 454 25.07 -4.27 -3.26
N SER A 455 24.34 -3.78 -2.25
CA SER A 455 24.76 -2.68 -1.36
C SER A 455 25.46 -3.17 -0.08
N SER A 456 25.38 -4.47 0.25
CA SER A 456 25.81 -5.04 1.53
C SER A 456 27.34 -5.16 1.75
N GLY A 457 28.16 -4.79 0.76
CA GLY A 457 29.62 -4.94 0.81
C GLY A 457 30.43 -3.73 1.29
N SER A 458 29.80 -2.60 1.66
CA SER A 458 30.52 -1.38 2.07
C SER A 458 30.26 -1.05 3.54
N SER A 459 31.34 -0.93 4.33
CA SER A 459 31.35 -0.71 5.78
C SER A 459 30.72 0.62 6.24
N GLU A 460 30.34 1.51 5.31
CA GLU A 460 29.68 2.79 5.57
C GLU A 460 28.17 2.80 5.25
N SER A 461 27.59 1.70 4.76
CA SER A 461 26.23 1.66 4.20
C SER A 461 25.09 1.37 5.21
N VAL A 462 25.17 1.90 6.43
CA VAL A 462 24.06 1.84 7.41
C VAL A 462 23.16 3.09 7.29
N LYS A 463 22.78 3.46 6.06
CA LYS A 463 21.62 4.34 5.83
C LYS A 463 20.43 3.44 5.50
N ALA A 464 19.23 3.76 6.01
CA ALA A 464 18.01 2.99 5.74
C ALA A 464 17.91 2.66 4.24
N SER A 465 17.90 1.36 3.92
CA SER A 465 17.79 0.92 2.52
C SER A 465 16.38 1.21 2.03
N GLN A 466 16.25 1.96 0.93
CA GLN A 466 14.96 2.09 0.26
C GLN A 466 14.66 0.80 -0.50
N ARG A 467 13.48 0.24 -0.25
CA ARG A 467 12.91 -0.91 -0.97
C ARG A 467 11.48 -0.56 -1.29
N HIS A 468 11.17 -0.33 -2.57
CA HIS A 468 9.80 -0.04 -2.98
C HIS A 468 8.97 -1.33 -3.07
N GLU A 469 7.90 -1.39 -2.30
CA GLU A 469 6.91 -2.46 -2.34
C GLU A 469 5.51 -1.86 -2.43
N MET A 470 4.79 -2.22 -3.49
CA MET A 470 3.40 -1.84 -3.71
C MET A 470 2.50 -3.03 -3.37
N VAL A 471 1.50 -2.79 -2.53
CA VAL A 471 0.55 -3.80 -2.07
C VAL A 471 -0.85 -3.40 -2.51
N GLU A 472 -1.49 -4.31 -3.25
CA GLU A 472 -2.86 -4.16 -3.75
C GLU A 472 -3.81 -4.84 -2.77
N TRP A 473 -4.69 -4.07 -2.12
CA TRP A 473 -5.71 -4.56 -1.19
C TRP A 473 -7.05 -4.65 -1.89
N ARG A 474 -7.72 -5.80 -1.78
CA ARG A 474 -9.03 -6.04 -2.38
C ARG A 474 -9.96 -6.76 -1.42
N ILE A 475 -11.25 -6.57 -1.62
CA ILE A 475 -12.26 -7.41 -0.99
C ILE A 475 -12.00 -8.85 -1.48
N PRO A 476 -11.81 -9.84 -0.58
CA PRO A 476 -11.63 -11.21 -1.00
C PRO A 476 -12.87 -11.68 -1.75
N ASP A 477 -12.75 -11.87 -3.06
CA ASP A 477 -13.79 -12.47 -3.88
C ASP A 477 -13.18 -13.67 -4.61
N GLY A 478 -13.81 -14.82 -4.44
CA GLY A 478 -13.33 -16.08 -5.01
C GLY A 478 -14.00 -16.44 -6.33
N GLY A 479 -15.07 -15.73 -6.71
CA GLY A 479 -16.05 -16.24 -7.67
C GLY A 479 -16.71 -17.54 -7.19
N ILE A 480 -17.86 -17.88 -7.77
CA ILE A 480 -18.43 -19.24 -7.68
C ILE A 480 -18.25 -19.88 -9.04
N VAL A 481 -17.68 -21.08 -9.08
CA VAL A 481 -17.67 -21.92 -10.28
C VAL A 481 -19.12 -22.41 -10.49
N ASN A 482 -19.76 -22.00 -11.59
CA ASN A 482 -21.14 -22.30 -11.99
C ASN A 482 -22.25 -21.56 -11.21
N ARG A 483 -22.64 -20.38 -11.71
CA ARG A 483 -23.68 -19.51 -11.15
C ARG A 483 -25.07 -19.74 -11.78
N ASN A 484 -25.42 -20.98 -12.08
CA ASN A 484 -26.70 -21.30 -12.76
C ASN A 484 -27.93 -21.10 -11.85
N ASP A 485 -27.75 -20.94 -10.54
CA ASP A 485 -28.86 -20.76 -9.59
C ASP A 485 -28.95 -19.32 -9.07
N SER A 486 -30.17 -18.79 -9.01
CA SER A 486 -30.58 -17.47 -8.52
C SER A 486 -30.36 -17.23 -7.02
N CYS A 487 -29.59 -18.09 -6.34
CA CYS A 487 -29.34 -17.99 -4.92
C CYS A 487 -28.28 -16.92 -4.63
N SER A 488 -28.61 -15.92 -3.79
CA SER A 488 -27.69 -14.87 -3.37
C SER A 488 -26.49 -15.49 -2.64
N THR A 489 -25.29 -15.36 -3.21
CA THR A 489 -24.04 -15.81 -2.59
C THR A 489 -23.56 -14.78 -1.58
N VAL A 490 -24.24 -14.74 -0.43
CA VAL A 490 -23.97 -13.79 0.64
C VAL A 490 -22.72 -14.23 1.41
N ILE A 491 -21.88 -13.25 1.73
CA ILE A 491 -20.66 -13.47 2.51
C ILE A 491 -21.01 -13.33 3.98
N SER A 492 -20.65 -14.33 4.77
CA SER A 492 -20.95 -14.31 6.19
C SER A 492 -20.19 -13.19 6.88
N SER A 493 -20.87 -12.45 7.75
CA SER A 493 -20.23 -11.41 8.55
C SER A 493 -19.29 -12.07 9.59
N PRO A 494 -18.09 -11.51 9.82
CA PRO A 494 -17.15 -12.08 10.77
C PRO A 494 -17.70 -11.95 12.20
N SER A 495 -17.54 -12.99 12.99
CA SER A 495 -17.88 -13.04 14.41
C SER A 495 -16.72 -13.64 15.19
N CYS A 496 -16.53 -13.21 16.44
CA CYS A 496 -15.43 -13.67 17.27
C CYS A 496 -15.87 -13.77 18.73
N ASP A 497 -15.26 -14.69 19.46
CA ASP A 497 -15.41 -14.79 20.91
C ASP A 497 -14.82 -13.52 21.59
N PRO A 498 -15.47 -12.97 22.63
CA PRO A 498 -15.01 -11.75 23.29
C PRO A 498 -13.58 -11.84 23.83
N THR A 499 -13.21 -12.96 24.45
CA THR A 499 -11.86 -13.17 25.00
C THR A 499 -10.82 -13.25 23.90
N ALA A 500 -11.11 -14.02 22.85
CA ALA A 500 -10.23 -14.15 21.70
C ALA A 500 -9.98 -12.79 21.01
N LEU A 501 -11.03 -11.99 20.83
CA LEU A 501 -10.93 -10.67 20.22
C LEU A 501 -10.17 -9.69 21.11
N ALA A 502 -10.40 -9.71 22.43
CA ALA A 502 -9.64 -8.89 23.38
C ALA A 502 -8.14 -9.18 23.34
N GLN A 503 -7.76 -10.46 23.27
CA GLN A 503 -6.36 -10.89 23.12
C GLN A 503 -5.74 -10.39 21.81
N PHE A 504 -6.45 -10.51 20.69
CA PHE A 504 -6.00 -9.98 19.40
C PHE A 504 -5.78 -8.47 19.45
N LEU A 505 -6.76 -7.72 19.98
CA LEU A 505 -6.68 -6.27 20.10
C LEU A 505 -5.54 -5.83 21.04
N PHE A 506 -5.28 -6.59 22.09
CA PHE A 506 -4.16 -6.33 22.99
C PHE A 506 -2.81 -6.59 22.30
N SER A 507 -2.67 -7.70 21.56
CA SER A 507 -1.47 -7.99 20.75
C SER A 507 -1.21 -6.90 19.71
N LEU A 508 -2.27 -6.39 19.07
CA LEU A 508 -2.21 -5.27 18.14
C LEU A 508 -1.73 -3.99 18.86
N TYR A 509 -2.31 -3.67 20.01
CA TYR A 509 -1.96 -2.51 20.85
C TYR A 509 -0.47 -2.52 21.22
N LEU A 510 0.06 -3.65 21.69
CA LEU A 510 1.48 -3.80 22.04
C LEU A 510 2.41 -3.54 20.86
N LYS A 511 2.03 -3.96 19.64
CA LYS A 511 2.83 -3.75 18.42
C LYS A 511 2.76 -2.30 17.93
N MET A 512 1.57 -1.69 17.93
CA MET A 512 1.38 -0.27 17.57
C MET A 512 2.23 0.67 18.42
N PHE A 513 2.44 0.33 19.69
CA PHE A 513 3.17 1.15 20.66
C PHE A 513 4.49 0.51 21.12
N SER A 514 5.06 -0.39 20.31
CA SER A 514 6.32 -1.10 20.62
C SER A 514 7.51 -0.19 20.91
N THR A 515 7.48 1.06 20.44
CA THR A 515 8.48 2.10 20.79
C THR A 515 8.48 2.51 22.26
N GLU A 516 7.40 2.19 22.99
CA GLU A 516 7.26 2.43 24.43
C GLU A 516 7.85 1.27 25.28
N ASP A 517 8.32 0.18 24.65
CA ASP A 517 9.09 -0.91 25.29
C ASP A 517 10.56 -0.48 25.48
N MET A 518 10.83 0.13 26.63
CA MET A 518 12.17 0.61 26.98
C MET A 518 13.16 -0.52 27.21
N GLN A 519 12.72 -1.73 27.61
CA GLN A 519 13.63 -2.86 27.81
C GLN A 519 14.20 -3.36 26.48
N HIS A 520 13.34 -3.48 25.46
CA HIS A 520 13.78 -3.76 24.10
C HIS A 520 14.72 -2.68 23.56
N THR A 521 14.35 -1.41 23.78
CA THR A 521 15.15 -0.24 23.38
C THR A 521 16.55 -0.25 23.99
N PHE A 522 16.67 -0.46 25.31
CA PHE A 522 17.96 -0.53 26.00
C PHE A 522 18.79 -1.74 25.56
N LYS A 523 18.15 -2.88 25.26
CA LYS A 523 18.83 -4.07 24.74
C LYS A 523 19.39 -3.82 23.33
N ALA A 524 18.61 -3.23 22.43
CA ALA A 524 19.03 -2.85 21.08
C ALA A 524 20.20 -1.85 21.10
N MET A 525 20.13 -0.83 21.98
CA MET A 525 21.24 0.12 22.18
C MET A 525 22.55 -0.53 22.64
N ARG A 526 22.48 -1.61 23.43
CA ARG A 526 23.65 -2.35 23.91
C ARG A 526 24.28 -3.24 22.85
N THR A 527 23.49 -3.78 21.92
CA THR A 527 23.95 -4.72 20.89
C THR A 527 24.38 -4.06 19.58
N ALA A 528 24.02 -2.79 19.35
CA ALA A 528 24.32 -2.10 18.11
C ALA A 528 25.82 -1.73 17.96
N GLN A 529 26.37 -2.10 16.81
CA GLN A 529 27.81 -2.05 16.48
C GLN A 529 28.32 -0.62 16.19
N THR A 530 27.45 0.31 15.78
CA THR A 530 27.80 1.73 15.52
C THR A 530 26.87 2.69 16.25
N LEU A 531 27.33 3.92 16.52
CA LEU A 531 26.49 4.99 17.06
C LEU A 531 25.23 5.22 16.21
N TRP A 532 25.33 5.15 14.88
CA TRP A 532 24.20 5.33 13.97
C TRP A 532 23.18 4.17 14.03
N SER A 533 23.64 2.92 14.10
CA SER A 533 22.75 1.75 14.30
C SER A 533 22.02 1.77 15.65
N ARG A 534 22.61 2.40 16.69
CA ARG A 534 21.97 2.58 18.00
C ARG A 534 20.75 3.51 17.95
N PHE A 535 20.65 4.36 16.93
CA PHE A 535 19.61 5.39 16.82
C PHE A 535 18.50 5.04 15.81
N ASN A 536 18.78 4.19 14.82
CA ASN A 536 17.84 3.87 13.74
C ASN A 536 16.91 2.66 14.02
N ASP A 537 17.22 1.85 15.05
CA ASP A 537 16.34 0.78 15.57
C ASP A 537 15.12 1.34 16.34
N MET A 538 15.09 2.64 16.60
CA MET A 538 13.92 3.34 17.15
C MET A 538 12.97 3.65 15.99
N SER A 539 11.98 2.80 15.75
CA SER A 539 10.93 3.09 14.77
C SER A 539 10.28 4.45 15.07
N LEU A 540 10.04 5.26 14.02
CA LEU A 540 9.31 6.51 14.17
C LEU A 540 7.93 6.19 14.76
N PRO A 541 7.47 6.86 15.84
CA PRO A 541 6.10 6.71 16.31
C PRO A 541 5.14 7.09 15.17
N LEU A 542 4.36 6.13 14.68
CA LEU A 542 3.35 6.35 13.63
C LEU A 542 1.93 6.41 14.19
N TYR A 543 1.73 5.93 15.41
CA TYR A 543 0.42 5.73 16.01
C TYR A 543 0.26 6.51 17.32
N THR A 544 -0.97 6.94 17.57
CA THR A 544 -1.45 7.57 18.81
C THR A 544 -2.55 6.71 19.42
N ARG A 545 -3.00 7.01 20.65
CA ARG A 545 -4.16 6.30 21.21
C ARG A 545 -5.44 6.58 20.39
N GLU A 546 -5.58 7.74 19.75
CA GLU A 546 -6.67 8.00 18.77
C GLU A 546 -6.58 7.02 17.58
N SER A 547 -5.39 6.65 17.11
CA SER A 547 -5.18 5.68 16.02
C SER A 547 -5.76 4.31 16.40
N PHE A 548 -5.45 3.84 17.61
CA PHE A 548 -5.99 2.57 18.11
C PHE A 548 -7.51 2.63 18.26
N VAL A 549 -8.05 3.73 18.79
CA VAL A 549 -9.51 3.92 18.89
C VAL A 549 -10.17 3.97 17.51
N ALA A 550 -9.53 4.53 16.48
CA ALA A 550 -10.03 4.49 15.11
C ALA A 550 -10.12 3.06 14.57
N VAL A 551 -9.13 2.21 14.90
CA VAL A 551 -9.19 0.77 14.60
C VAL A 551 -10.36 0.11 15.35
N LEU A 552 -10.51 0.37 16.65
CA LEU A 552 -11.65 -0.16 17.42
C LEU A 552 -13.00 0.28 16.85
N ALA A 553 -13.13 1.55 16.43
CA ALA A 553 -14.33 2.08 15.79
C ALA A 553 -14.67 1.34 14.49
N PHE A 554 -13.66 1.11 13.66
CA PHE A 554 -13.80 0.34 12.44
C PHE A 554 -14.22 -1.11 12.74
N LEU A 555 -13.59 -1.78 13.70
CA LEU A 555 -13.88 -3.18 14.03
C LEU A 555 -15.23 -3.36 14.71
N LYS A 556 -15.65 -2.43 15.59
CA LYS A 556 -16.98 -2.42 16.23
C LYS A 556 -18.12 -2.43 15.20
N GLY A 557 -17.92 -1.76 14.06
CA GLY A 557 -18.88 -1.74 12.96
C GLY A 557 -18.93 -3.05 12.15
N ASN A 558 -17.83 -3.79 12.10
CA ASN A 558 -17.65 -4.89 11.15
C ASN A 558 -17.60 -6.30 11.78
N ILE A 559 -17.38 -6.43 13.09
CA ILE A 559 -17.30 -7.72 13.80
C ILE A 559 -18.49 -7.91 14.74
N HIS A 560 -19.10 -9.09 14.69
CA HIS A 560 -20.10 -9.52 15.67
C HIS A 560 -19.44 -10.15 16.91
N THR A 561 -19.61 -9.53 18.07
CA THR A 561 -19.16 -10.01 19.39
C THR A 561 -20.00 -9.36 20.50
N ASP A 562 -19.89 -9.84 21.74
CA ASP A 562 -20.23 -9.00 22.90
C ASP A 562 -19.13 -7.94 23.06
N TRP A 563 -19.42 -6.73 22.58
CA TRP A 563 -18.45 -5.65 22.54
C TRP A 563 -18.08 -5.15 23.94
N ASN A 564 -19.02 -5.15 24.89
CA ASN A 564 -18.74 -4.65 26.23
C ASN A 564 -17.80 -5.62 26.97
N ASP A 565 -18.11 -6.92 26.92
CA ASP A 565 -17.23 -7.96 27.50
C ASP A 565 -15.84 -7.95 26.84
N THR A 566 -15.77 -7.81 25.51
CA THR A 566 -14.50 -7.66 24.79
C THR A 566 -13.69 -6.47 25.32
N MET A 567 -14.33 -5.31 25.52
CA MET A 567 -13.68 -4.09 25.99
C MET A 567 -13.23 -4.21 27.45
N ASP A 568 -14.05 -4.79 28.33
CA ASP A 568 -13.71 -4.99 29.74
C ASP A 568 -12.45 -5.86 29.88
N GLN A 569 -12.38 -6.96 29.12
CA GLN A 569 -11.20 -7.83 29.08
C GLN A 569 -9.98 -7.14 28.47
N LEU A 570 -10.14 -6.43 27.34
CA LEU A 570 -9.06 -5.68 26.70
C LEU A 570 -8.47 -4.61 27.62
N LEU A 571 -9.32 -3.83 28.29
CA LEU A 571 -8.89 -2.77 29.20
C LEU A 571 -8.17 -3.35 30.41
N THR A 572 -8.64 -4.48 30.94
CA THR A 572 -7.93 -5.21 32.01
C THR A 572 -6.53 -5.63 31.56
N LEU A 573 -6.37 -6.13 30.33
CA LEU A 573 -5.06 -6.49 29.77
C LEU A 573 -4.14 -5.26 29.63
N ILE A 574 -4.68 -4.12 29.18
CA ILE A 574 -3.92 -2.87 29.04
C ILE A 574 -3.49 -2.31 30.40
N GLU A 575 -4.39 -2.31 31.39
CA GLU A 575 -4.11 -1.80 32.75
C GLU A 575 -3.07 -2.64 33.49
N THR A 576 -3.05 -3.95 33.25
CA THR A 576 -2.12 -4.89 33.90
C THR A 576 -0.81 -5.07 33.14
N ASP A 577 -0.68 -4.48 31.94
CA ASP A 577 0.54 -4.56 31.14
C ASP A 577 1.74 -3.93 31.86
N LYS A 578 2.88 -4.59 31.72
CA LYS A 578 4.18 -4.13 32.24
C LYS A 578 5.24 -4.07 31.15
N SER A 579 4.87 -4.37 29.89
CA SER A 579 5.82 -4.37 28.78
C SER A 579 6.02 -2.97 28.19
N LEU A 580 4.94 -2.20 28.02
CA LEU A 580 5.01 -0.79 27.62
C LEU A 580 5.22 0.07 28.86
N LEU A 581 6.48 0.38 29.18
CA LEU A 581 6.84 1.06 30.43
C LEU A 581 6.13 2.42 30.61
N LEU A 582 5.89 3.13 29.51
CA LEU A 582 5.20 4.42 29.50
C LEU A 582 3.69 4.30 29.20
N GLY A 583 3.19 3.09 28.96
CA GLY A 583 1.84 2.84 28.47
C GLY A 583 0.75 3.35 29.41
N SER A 584 0.95 3.22 30.73
CA SER A 584 0.02 3.70 31.77
C SER A 584 -0.20 5.21 31.71
N ASN A 585 0.82 5.98 31.30
CA ASN A 585 0.72 7.44 31.23
C ASN A 585 -0.24 7.89 30.11
N TYR A 586 -0.47 7.05 29.09
CA TYR A 586 -1.38 7.32 27.99
C TYR A 586 -2.80 6.77 28.22
N PHE A 587 -3.07 6.15 29.38
CA PHE A 587 -4.37 5.51 29.63
C PHE A 587 -5.52 6.52 29.64
N GLN A 588 -5.31 7.71 30.22
CA GLN A 588 -6.34 8.74 30.25
C GLN A 588 -6.63 9.34 28.85
N ASP A 589 -5.61 9.43 27.99
CA ASP A 589 -5.76 9.80 26.57
C ASP A 589 -6.59 8.75 25.81
N LEU A 590 -6.29 7.46 26.03
CA LEU A 590 -7.08 6.35 25.51
C LEU A 590 -8.54 6.42 25.97
N ALA A 591 -8.78 6.61 27.27
CA ALA A 591 -10.12 6.69 27.84
C ALA A 591 -10.94 7.87 27.28
N CYS A 592 -10.30 9.04 27.12
CA CYS A 592 -10.87 10.18 26.42
C CYS A 592 -11.36 9.81 25.02
N HIS A 593 -10.49 9.21 24.21
CA HIS A 593 -10.82 8.89 22.83
C HIS A 593 -11.89 7.79 22.70
N LEU A 594 -11.87 6.79 23.58
CA LEU A 594 -12.92 5.77 23.65
C LEU A 594 -14.30 6.40 23.89
N PHE A 595 -14.38 7.38 24.80
CA PHE A 595 -15.61 8.14 25.04
C PHE A 595 -15.99 9.01 23.84
N LEU A 596 -15.05 9.82 23.33
CA LEU A 596 -15.28 10.76 22.23
C LEU A 596 -15.80 10.08 20.96
N ARG A 597 -15.38 8.84 20.69
CA ARG A 597 -15.78 8.05 19.51
C ARG A 597 -16.93 7.07 19.80
N ASN A 598 -17.58 7.18 20.96
CA ASN A 598 -18.67 6.30 21.39
C ASN A 598 -18.30 4.79 21.30
N ILE A 599 -17.07 4.46 21.66
CA ILE A 599 -16.56 3.08 21.65
C ILE A 599 -16.83 2.39 22.98
N PHE A 600 -16.49 3.06 24.08
CA PHE A 600 -16.66 2.56 25.44
C PHE A 600 -16.77 3.74 26.43
N VAL A 601 -17.55 3.57 27.49
CA VAL A 601 -17.81 4.62 28.50
C VAL A 601 -17.55 4.08 29.90
N PHE A 602 -16.50 4.60 30.55
CA PHE A 602 -16.17 4.29 31.94
C PHE A 602 -17.17 4.92 32.91
N ASP A 603 -17.34 4.32 34.09
CA ASP A 603 -18.19 4.89 35.15
C ASP A 603 -17.77 6.30 35.57
N SER A 604 -16.47 6.59 35.52
CA SER A 604 -15.90 7.91 35.81
C SER A 604 -16.33 9.01 34.82
N PHE A 605 -16.88 8.65 33.66
CA PHE A 605 -17.39 9.56 32.65
C PHE A 605 -18.92 9.71 32.73
N LYS A 606 -19.60 8.92 33.57
CA LYS A 606 -21.05 9.01 33.73
C LYS A 606 -21.43 10.18 34.62
N ALA A 607 -22.56 10.82 34.32
CA ALA A 607 -23.06 11.99 35.05
C ALA A 607 -23.17 11.82 36.58
N PRO A 608 -23.58 10.65 37.14
CA PRO A 608 -23.62 10.45 38.58
C PRO A 608 -22.25 10.59 39.26
N PHE A 609 -21.19 10.03 38.65
CA PHE A 609 -19.83 10.12 39.19
C PHE A 609 -19.33 11.57 39.16
N ILE A 610 -19.45 12.25 38.02
CA ILE A 610 -19.01 13.65 37.86
C ILE A 610 -19.71 14.56 38.87
N SER A 611 -21.00 14.34 39.09
CA SER A 611 -21.81 15.14 40.02
C SER A 611 -21.48 14.85 41.50
N SER A 612 -20.86 13.70 41.80
CA SER A 612 -20.45 13.35 43.16
C SER A 612 -19.17 14.06 43.63
N ILE A 613 -18.40 14.67 42.71
CA ILE A 613 -17.13 15.35 43.03
C ILE A 613 -17.40 16.83 43.32
N ALA A 614 -16.72 17.39 44.32
CA ALA A 614 -16.80 18.80 44.66
C ALA A 614 -16.43 19.68 43.45
N ARG A 615 -17.19 20.77 43.24
CA ARG A 615 -16.99 21.68 42.10
C ARG A 615 -15.97 22.77 42.42
N PRO A 616 -14.80 22.80 41.74
CA PRO A 616 -13.81 23.85 41.90
C PRO A 616 -14.23 25.16 41.21
N SER A 617 -13.52 26.25 41.53
CA SER A 617 -13.82 27.61 41.04
C SER A 617 -13.88 27.72 39.51
N VAL A 618 -13.03 26.98 38.78
CA VAL A 618 -13.00 26.96 37.31
C VAL A 618 -14.35 26.55 36.67
N PHE A 619 -15.16 25.75 37.39
CA PHE A 619 -16.48 25.31 36.92
C PHE A 619 -17.65 26.04 37.59
N ARG A 620 -17.40 27.11 38.37
CA ARG A 620 -18.43 27.84 39.14
C ARG A 620 -19.62 28.30 38.27
N HIS A 621 -19.35 28.71 37.03
CA HIS A 621 -20.36 29.24 36.10
C HIS A 621 -20.83 28.19 35.06
N TRP A 622 -20.61 26.91 35.31
CA TRP A 622 -21.03 25.83 34.41
C TRP A 622 -22.33 25.21 34.93
N THR A 623 -23.38 25.22 34.10
CA THR A 623 -24.67 24.58 34.39
C THR A 623 -24.54 23.06 34.51
N SER A 624 -23.75 22.46 33.61
CA SER A 624 -23.38 21.05 33.60
C SER A 624 -21.92 20.88 33.21
N ILE A 625 -21.24 19.88 33.76
CA ILE A 625 -19.85 19.58 33.42
C ILE A 625 -19.84 18.37 32.47
N PRO A 626 -19.32 18.50 31.24
CA PRO A 626 -19.25 17.39 30.32
C PRO A 626 -18.20 16.36 30.80
N PRO A 627 -18.28 15.10 30.38
CA PRO A 627 -17.28 14.08 30.77
C PRO A 627 -15.86 14.36 30.29
N VAL A 628 -15.73 15.10 29.18
CA VAL A 628 -14.47 15.52 28.59
C VAL A 628 -14.51 17.03 28.38
N VAL A 629 -13.40 17.71 28.66
CA VAL A 629 -13.22 19.16 28.43
C VAL A 629 -11.98 19.41 27.58
N ALA A 630 -12.00 20.50 26.82
CA ALA A 630 -10.85 20.97 26.06
C ALA A 630 -9.96 21.85 26.94
N VAL A 631 -8.68 21.51 27.03
CA VAL A 631 -7.64 22.37 27.63
C VAL A 631 -6.96 23.14 26.51
N VAL A 632 -6.91 24.46 26.64
CA VAL A 632 -6.21 25.35 25.70
C VAL A 632 -5.04 26.01 26.41
N LEU A 633 -3.85 25.85 25.86
CA LEU A 633 -2.59 26.44 26.32
C LEU A 633 -2.15 27.56 25.36
N LYS A 634 -1.90 28.76 25.89
CA LYS A 634 -1.25 29.85 25.16
C LYS A 634 0.25 29.84 25.45
N VAL A 635 0.99 29.02 24.69
CA VAL A 635 2.43 28.80 24.85
C VAL A 635 3.21 29.99 24.26
N PRO A 636 3.94 30.76 25.09
CA PRO A 636 4.72 31.88 24.57
C PRO A 636 5.84 31.40 23.66
N ARG A 637 6.13 32.16 22.60
CA ARG A 637 7.10 31.81 21.55
C ARG A 637 8.47 31.42 22.09
N GLN A 638 8.95 32.13 23.12
CA GLN A 638 10.23 31.86 23.78
C GLN A 638 10.39 30.42 24.31
N SER A 639 9.27 29.75 24.62
CA SER A 639 9.25 28.37 25.10
C SER A 639 9.70 27.37 24.03
N LEU A 640 9.62 27.74 22.74
CA LEU A 640 10.00 26.90 21.61
C LEU A 640 11.48 27.05 21.22
N LEU A 641 12.21 28.03 21.79
CA LEU A 641 13.61 28.29 21.49
C LEU A 641 14.54 27.06 21.59
N PRO A 642 14.36 26.12 22.54
CA PRO A 642 15.17 24.90 22.59
C PRO A 642 15.07 24.05 21.32
N LEU A 643 13.90 24.02 20.68
CA LEU A 643 13.69 23.34 19.40
C LEU A 643 14.20 24.19 18.23
N GLU A 644 14.01 25.51 18.27
CA GLU A 644 14.40 26.42 17.19
C GLU A 644 15.93 26.56 17.05
N LYS A 645 16.66 26.66 18.16
CA LYS A 645 18.11 26.87 18.17
C LYS A 645 18.94 25.63 17.84
N GLU A 646 18.38 24.44 18.03
CA GLU A 646 19.13 23.19 17.84
C GLU A 646 19.30 22.82 16.36
N SER A 647 20.23 21.96 15.96
CA SER A 647 20.30 21.53 14.54
C SER A 647 19.22 20.50 14.22
N VAL A 648 18.58 20.58 13.04
CA VAL A 648 17.71 19.49 12.52
C VAL A 648 18.46 18.16 12.48
N HIS A 649 19.77 18.18 12.24
CA HIS A 649 20.59 16.96 12.24
C HIS A 649 20.73 16.34 13.62
N ASN A 650 20.58 17.12 14.69
CA ASN A 650 20.75 16.65 16.06
C ASN A 650 19.43 16.11 16.63
N ILE A 651 18.31 16.81 16.43
CA ILE A 651 17.01 16.44 17.02
C ILE A 651 16.03 15.77 16.04
N GLY A 652 16.39 15.65 14.77
CA GLY A 652 15.54 15.07 13.74
C GLY A 652 14.23 15.85 13.59
N THR A 653 13.11 15.12 13.66
CA THR A 653 11.75 15.68 13.60
C THR A 653 11.04 15.41 14.94
N PRO A 654 11.12 16.32 15.92
CA PRO A 654 10.57 16.11 17.26
C PRO A 654 9.05 15.93 17.23
N PHE A 655 8.55 15.01 18.05
CA PHE A 655 7.13 14.83 18.28
C PHE A 655 6.69 15.60 19.51
N LEU A 656 5.53 16.25 19.43
CA LEU A 656 4.95 17.03 20.52
C LEU A 656 3.78 16.28 21.14
N GLU A 657 3.65 16.41 22.46
CA GLU A 657 2.52 15.89 23.23
C GLU A 657 2.21 16.85 24.38
N CYS A 658 1.00 16.78 24.90
CA CYS A 658 0.62 17.49 26.11
C CYS A 658 0.69 16.59 27.34
N GLN A 659 0.82 17.20 28.50
CA GLN A 659 0.98 16.52 29.78
C GLN A 659 0.01 17.12 30.80
N THR A 660 -0.59 16.26 31.64
CA THR A 660 -1.28 16.67 32.86
C THR A 660 -0.65 15.96 34.05
N THR A 661 -0.16 16.72 35.02
CA THR A 661 0.57 16.17 36.18
C THR A 661 -0.04 16.67 37.48
N GLY A 662 -0.12 15.80 38.47
CA GLY A 662 -0.55 16.14 39.82
C GLY A 662 0.05 15.18 40.85
N PRO A 663 -0.35 15.26 42.13
CA PRO A 663 0.18 14.40 43.18
C PRO A 663 -0.05 12.92 42.86
N GLY A 664 1.02 12.18 42.58
CA GLY A 664 0.98 10.74 42.36
C GLY A 664 0.57 10.29 40.95
N PHE A 665 0.42 11.18 39.97
CA PHE A 665 0.13 10.78 38.59
C PHE A 665 0.80 11.67 37.53
N ASP A 666 1.09 11.07 36.38
CA ASP A 666 1.55 11.75 35.17
C ASP A 666 0.81 11.19 33.95
N ASN A 667 -0.02 12.00 33.29
CA ASN A 667 -0.70 11.58 32.06
C ASN A 667 -0.17 12.34 30.84
N ARG A 668 -0.06 11.62 29.72
CA ARG A 668 0.38 12.12 28.41
C ARG A 668 -0.78 12.08 27.42
N HIS A 669 -0.90 13.14 26.62
CA HIS A 669 -1.98 13.36 25.66
C HIS A 669 -1.36 13.59 24.28
N SER A 670 -1.55 12.63 23.39
CA SER A 670 -0.80 12.56 22.12
C SER A 670 -1.53 13.20 20.94
N ASN A 671 -2.87 13.28 20.99
CA ASN A 671 -3.66 13.97 19.99
C ASN A 671 -3.88 15.44 20.40
N ILE A 672 -3.08 16.33 19.81
CA ILE A 672 -3.09 17.75 20.10
C ILE A 672 -3.36 18.57 18.83
N TYR A 673 -4.06 19.67 19.00
CA TYR A 673 -4.40 20.63 17.95
C TYR A 673 -3.57 21.89 18.17
N MET A 674 -2.96 22.41 17.11
CA MET A 674 -1.97 23.48 17.24
C MET A 674 -2.16 24.50 16.13
N SER A 675 -1.96 25.78 16.46
CA SER A 675 -1.77 26.85 15.49
C SER A 675 -1.16 28.06 16.17
N PHE A 676 -0.44 28.87 15.41
CA PHE A 676 0.10 30.14 15.89
C PHE A 676 -0.96 31.22 15.72
N GLY A 677 -1.13 32.07 16.73
CA GLY A 677 -2.10 33.16 16.65
C GLY A 677 -2.60 33.64 18.00
N ASP A 678 -3.67 34.42 17.95
CA ASP A 678 -4.31 35.01 19.11
C ASP A 678 -5.70 34.42 19.38
N LEU A 679 -5.88 33.99 20.62
CA LEU A 679 -7.10 33.37 21.11
C LEU A 679 -8.07 34.46 21.58
N HIS A 680 -9.28 34.46 21.01
CA HIS A 680 -10.39 35.32 21.45
C HIS A 680 -11.46 34.46 22.11
N ILE A 681 -11.78 34.75 23.36
CA ILE A 681 -12.81 34.05 24.13
C ILE A 681 -14.04 34.95 24.23
N SER A 682 -15.20 34.39 23.91
CA SER A 682 -16.50 35.02 24.05
C SER A 682 -17.39 34.20 24.99
N GLY A 683 -18.30 34.85 25.72
CA GLY A 683 -19.14 34.20 26.72
C GLY A 683 -18.43 33.94 28.06
N VAL A 684 -19.16 33.36 29.02
CA VAL A 684 -18.68 33.10 30.39
C VAL A 684 -19.03 31.68 30.80
N GLY A 685 -18.17 31.05 31.60
CA GLY A 685 -18.43 29.73 32.18
C GLY A 685 -18.64 28.65 31.12
N GLY A 686 -19.66 27.82 31.29
CA GLY A 686 -19.95 26.73 30.36
C GLY A 686 -20.37 27.17 28.96
N ASN A 687 -20.69 28.45 28.77
CA ASN A 687 -21.04 29.03 27.48
C ASN A 687 -19.84 29.69 26.79
N ALA A 688 -18.65 29.69 27.41
CA ALA A 688 -17.45 30.20 26.79
C ALA A 688 -17.15 29.47 25.48
N ARG A 689 -16.82 30.23 24.44
CA ARG A 689 -16.38 29.75 23.13
C ARG A 689 -15.15 30.53 22.72
N ALA A 690 -14.19 29.83 22.14
CA ALA A 690 -12.97 30.45 21.66
C ALA A 690 -12.89 30.39 20.13
N THR A 691 -12.39 31.46 19.55
CA THR A 691 -12.00 31.55 18.14
C THR A 691 -10.54 31.94 18.05
N LEU A 692 -9.83 31.44 17.06
CA LEU A 692 -8.41 31.74 16.85
C LEU A 692 -8.24 32.68 15.65
N ALA A 693 -7.56 33.80 15.85
CA ALA A 693 -7.04 34.62 14.77
C ALA A 693 -5.63 34.10 14.43
N GLU A 694 -5.50 33.37 13.33
CA GLU A 694 -4.23 32.72 12.96
C GLU A 694 -3.16 33.71 12.50
N ASP A 695 -1.91 33.46 12.91
CA ASP A 695 -0.74 34.13 12.39
C ASP A 695 -0.43 33.60 10.99
N ALA A 696 -0.63 34.45 9.97
CA ALA A 696 -0.36 34.09 8.58
C ALA A 696 1.10 33.70 8.31
N GLN A 697 2.06 34.13 9.16
CA GLN A 697 3.47 33.76 9.05
C GLN A 697 3.81 32.46 9.79
N GLY A 698 2.90 31.93 10.63
CA GLY A 698 3.04 30.63 11.30
C GLY A 698 4.37 30.46 12.04
N LEU A 699 5.18 29.48 11.58
CA LEU A 699 6.51 29.21 12.15
C LEU A 699 7.50 30.35 11.98
N CYS A 700 7.33 31.21 10.98
CA CYS A 700 8.16 32.40 10.78
C CYS A 700 7.62 33.63 11.50
N GLY A 701 6.40 33.54 12.05
CA GLY A 701 5.74 34.60 12.79
C GLY A 701 6.24 34.76 14.23
N ILE A 702 5.63 35.71 14.93
CA ILE A 702 6.01 36.09 16.31
C ILE A 702 4.94 35.71 17.34
N SER A 703 3.78 35.23 16.88
CA SER A 703 2.64 34.94 17.75
C SER A 703 2.89 33.76 18.69
N SER A 704 2.10 33.70 19.77
CA SER A 704 2.11 32.54 20.67
C SER A 704 1.58 31.30 19.96
N LEU A 705 2.02 30.13 20.39
CA LEU A 705 1.48 28.85 19.96
C LEU A 705 0.25 28.52 20.83
N VAL A 706 -0.91 28.37 20.20
CA VAL A 706 -2.13 27.89 20.86
C VAL A 706 -2.20 26.39 20.68
N VAL A 707 -2.21 25.65 21.80
CA VAL A 707 -2.30 24.19 21.82
C VAL A 707 -3.61 23.78 22.49
N CYS A 708 -4.39 22.89 21.88
CA CYS A 708 -5.62 22.36 22.43
C CYS A 708 -5.59 20.84 22.49
N PHE A 709 -6.10 20.25 23.58
CA PHE A 709 -6.23 18.80 23.73
C PHE A 709 -7.37 18.46 24.70
N TYR A 710 -7.86 17.23 24.64
CA TYR A 710 -9.00 16.78 25.44
C TYR A 710 -8.56 16.02 26.69
N VAL A 711 -9.20 16.31 27.82
CA VAL A 711 -8.94 15.63 29.10
C VAL A 711 -10.24 15.20 29.79
N PRO A 712 -10.25 14.12 30.59
CA PRO A 712 -11.40 13.77 31.40
C PRO A 712 -11.65 14.87 32.44
N SER A 713 -12.88 15.36 32.52
CA SER A 713 -13.21 16.49 33.40
C SER A 713 -13.00 16.17 34.88
N TRP A 714 -13.10 14.90 35.27
CA TRP A 714 -12.88 14.46 36.65
C TRP A 714 -11.45 14.71 37.15
N ILE A 715 -10.44 14.73 36.26
CA ILE A 715 -9.05 15.05 36.62
C ILE A 715 -8.96 16.50 37.08
N VAL A 716 -9.59 17.41 36.34
CA VAL A 716 -9.67 18.84 36.67
C VAL A 716 -10.49 19.04 37.95
N LEU A 717 -11.59 18.30 38.12
CA LEU A 717 -12.43 18.37 39.32
C LEU A 717 -11.68 17.98 40.60
N ARG A 718 -10.90 16.89 40.58
CA ARG A 718 -10.22 16.39 41.79
C ARG A 718 -8.93 17.13 42.14
N HIS A 719 -8.23 17.68 41.16
CA HIS A 719 -6.86 18.17 41.34
C HIS A 719 -6.66 19.65 41.02
N ALA A 720 -7.75 20.43 40.89
CA ALA A 720 -7.72 21.82 40.41
C ALA A 720 -6.57 22.68 40.98
N ASP A 721 -6.30 22.60 42.28
CA ASP A 721 -5.31 23.43 42.95
C ASP A 721 -3.85 22.99 42.71
N THR A 722 -3.64 21.73 42.33
CA THR A 722 -2.31 21.10 42.16
C THR A 722 -2.00 20.69 40.73
N LEU A 723 -2.96 20.81 39.82
CA LEU A 723 -2.88 20.32 38.45
C LEU A 723 -2.01 21.25 37.59
N GLU A 724 -0.99 20.66 36.97
CA GLU A 724 -0.15 21.33 35.97
C GLU A 724 -0.45 20.80 34.57
N PHE A 725 -0.45 21.69 33.60
CA PHE A 725 -0.54 21.38 32.18
C PHE A 725 0.78 21.71 31.50
N GLY A 726 1.31 20.78 30.71
CA GLY A 726 2.57 20.96 30.00
C GLY A 726 2.45 20.72 28.50
N LEU A 727 3.26 21.42 27.72
CA LEU A 727 3.63 21.02 26.36
C LEU A 727 5.02 20.38 26.44
N CYS A 728 5.17 19.19 25.89
CA CYS A 728 6.40 18.38 25.99
C CYS A 728 6.85 17.87 24.62
N VAL A 729 8.13 17.54 24.53
CA VAL A 729 8.67 16.73 23.43
C VAL A 729 8.55 15.27 23.83
N LYS A 730 7.90 14.44 23.01
CA LYS A 730 7.83 12.99 23.25
C LYS A 730 9.26 12.43 23.20
N SER A 731 9.59 11.60 24.19
CA SER A 731 10.92 11.02 24.30
C SER A 731 11.17 10.05 23.14
N THR A 732 12.05 10.44 22.21
CA THR A 732 12.64 9.57 21.20
C THR A 732 14.16 9.55 21.39
N GLY A 733 14.84 8.45 21.02
CA GLY A 733 16.25 8.23 21.35
C GLY A 733 17.16 9.39 20.94
N GLN A 734 17.07 9.82 19.68
CA GLN A 734 17.88 10.92 19.14
C GLN A 734 17.52 12.27 19.76
N ALA A 735 16.24 12.65 19.79
CA ALA A 735 15.82 13.96 20.31
C ALA A 735 16.08 14.09 21.82
N THR A 736 15.85 13.01 22.58
CA THR A 736 16.04 12.99 24.03
C THR A 736 17.50 13.28 24.40
N MET A 737 18.48 12.69 23.70
CA MET A 737 19.90 12.94 24.02
C MET A 737 20.30 14.41 23.95
N HIS A 738 19.77 15.16 22.98
CA HIS A 738 20.11 16.56 22.78
C HIS A 738 19.24 17.52 23.59
N LEU A 739 18.00 17.12 23.91
CA LEU A 739 17.03 17.99 24.59
C LEU A 739 16.97 17.77 26.09
N LEU A 740 17.35 16.59 26.62
CA LEU A 740 17.35 16.29 28.05
C LEU A 740 18.18 17.31 28.87
N PRO A 741 19.40 17.72 28.45
CA PRO A 741 20.17 18.72 29.19
C PRO A 741 19.53 20.12 29.21
N LYS A 742 18.62 20.39 28.26
CA LYS A 742 17.98 21.70 28.06
C LYS A 742 16.59 21.79 28.68
N LEU A 743 15.83 20.70 28.63
CA LEU A 743 14.41 20.64 29.02
C LEU A 743 14.16 19.79 30.28
N GLY A 744 15.21 19.16 30.82
CA GLY A 744 15.13 18.26 31.97
C GLY A 744 14.49 16.91 31.65
N LEU A 745 14.29 16.09 32.69
CA LEU A 745 13.82 14.70 32.57
C LEU A 745 12.45 14.56 31.90
N ASN A 746 11.58 15.56 32.03
CA ASN A 746 10.23 15.52 31.47
C ASN A 746 10.12 16.11 30.05
N LEU A 747 11.22 16.65 29.51
CA LEU A 747 11.28 17.30 28.19
C LEU A 747 10.19 18.37 27.99
N ARG A 748 9.89 19.15 29.03
CA ARG A 748 8.84 20.18 29.03
C ARG A 748 9.33 21.43 28.29
N LEU A 749 8.57 21.87 27.30
CA LEU A 749 8.73 23.17 26.65
C LEU A 749 8.02 24.26 27.44
N PHE A 750 6.84 23.96 27.98
CA PHE A 750 6.00 24.91 28.70
C PHE A 750 5.29 24.24 29.88
N THR A 751 4.93 25.02 30.90
CA THR A 751 4.08 24.59 32.02
C THR A 751 3.14 25.73 32.41
N GLY A 752 1.87 25.41 32.59
CA GLY A 752 0.83 26.33 33.06
C GLY A 752 -0.05 25.67 34.12
N ARG A 753 -0.78 26.48 34.89
CA ARG A 753 -1.69 26.05 35.97
C ARG A 753 -3.05 26.74 35.81
N LEU A 754 -4.10 26.19 36.42
CA LEU A 754 -5.47 26.74 36.31
C LEU A 754 -5.63 28.15 36.87
N ASN A 755 -4.74 28.59 37.78
CA ASN A 755 -4.75 29.94 38.31
C ASN A 755 -4.17 30.97 37.33
N ASP A 756 -3.46 30.54 36.28
CA ASP A 756 -2.97 31.39 35.19
C ASP A 756 -3.98 31.37 34.03
N GLN A 757 -5.04 32.17 34.18
CA GLN A 757 -6.12 32.26 33.20
C GLN A 757 -5.71 32.93 31.88
N GLU A 758 -4.54 33.60 31.84
CA GLU A 758 -3.99 34.16 30.59
C GLU A 758 -3.36 33.07 29.72
N ARG A 759 -2.81 32.03 30.35
CA ARG A 759 -2.08 30.95 29.67
C ARG A 759 -2.85 29.65 29.57
N VAL A 760 -3.78 29.37 30.48
CA VAL A 760 -4.55 28.13 30.53
C VAL A 760 -6.04 28.43 30.55
N CYS A 761 -6.77 27.88 29.59
CA CYS A 761 -8.22 27.99 29.50
C CYS A 761 -8.88 26.62 29.40
N ILE A 762 -9.99 26.43 30.09
CA ILE A 762 -10.83 25.23 30.02
C ILE A 762 -12.11 25.57 29.26
N LEU A 763 -12.33 24.87 28.15
CA LEU A 763 -13.49 25.03 27.29
C LEU A 763 -14.27 23.72 27.23
N ARG A 764 -15.53 23.80 26.78
CA ARG A 764 -16.28 22.60 26.41
C ARG A 764 -15.65 21.96 25.17
N GLU A 765 -15.59 22.73 24.09
CA GLU A 765 -15.14 22.29 22.77
C GLU A 765 -13.87 23.05 22.38
N ARG A 766 -13.12 22.50 21.41
CA ARG A 766 -11.90 23.14 20.91
C ARG A 766 -12.21 24.47 20.20
N PRO A 767 -11.25 25.40 20.13
CA PRO A 767 -11.45 26.67 19.43
C PRO A 767 -11.96 26.49 17.99
N GLY A 768 -12.90 27.33 17.58
CA GLY A 768 -13.47 27.38 16.23
C GLY A 768 -14.56 26.35 15.91
N THR A 769 -14.82 25.37 16.80
CA THR A 769 -15.85 24.34 16.56
C THR A 769 -17.21 24.67 17.15
N THR A 770 -18.24 24.04 16.59
CA THR A 770 -19.61 24.07 17.13
C THR A 770 -20.22 22.67 17.09
N ASN A 771 -20.69 22.19 18.25
CA ASN A 771 -21.33 20.88 18.40
C ASN A 771 -20.43 19.69 18.04
N GLU A 772 -19.10 19.86 18.12
CA GLU A 772 -18.12 18.83 17.75
C GLU A 772 -18.38 17.53 18.53
N PHE A 773 -18.70 17.59 19.82
CA PHE A 773 -19.00 16.37 20.59
C PHE A 773 -20.15 15.57 20.00
N ARG A 774 -21.20 16.24 19.50
CA ARG A 774 -22.33 15.53 18.87
C ARG A 774 -21.85 14.81 17.62
N GLU A 775 -21.04 15.45 16.78
CA GLU A 775 -20.50 14.83 15.57
C GLU A 775 -19.52 13.69 15.87
N LEU A 776 -18.66 13.85 16.88
CA LEU A 776 -17.71 12.80 17.29
C LEU A 776 -18.45 11.57 17.88
N LEU A 777 -19.58 11.79 18.57
CA LEU A 777 -20.43 10.75 19.15
C LEU A 777 -21.39 10.10 18.13
N VAL A 778 -21.62 10.72 16.96
CA VAL A 778 -22.47 10.18 15.89
C VAL A 778 -21.75 9.01 15.23
N ALA A 779 -22.17 7.82 15.66
CA ALA A 779 -22.05 6.48 15.09
C ALA A 779 -20.67 6.00 14.57
N PRO A 780 -20.32 4.71 14.78
CA PRO A 780 -19.17 4.10 14.12
C PRO A 780 -19.25 4.27 12.59
N PRO A 781 -18.11 4.18 11.87
CA PRO A 781 -18.10 4.18 10.41
C PRO A 781 -19.16 3.18 9.87
N PRO A 782 -19.73 3.44 8.68
CA PRO A 782 -20.79 2.58 8.16
C PRO A 782 -20.26 1.14 8.09
N LYS A 783 -21.13 0.17 8.35
CA LYS A 783 -20.80 -1.23 8.06
C LYS A 783 -20.30 -1.29 6.61
N VAL A 784 -19.13 -1.88 6.38
CA VAL A 784 -18.77 -2.31 5.03
C VAL A 784 -19.81 -3.35 4.69
N SER A 785 -20.87 -2.90 4.03
CA SER A 785 -22.03 -3.72 3.72
C SER A 785 -21.59 -4.58 2.54
N LEU A 786 -20.96 -5.71 2.86
CA LEU A 786 -20.89 -6.84 1.94
C LEU A 786 -22.33 -7.26 1.70
N ASP A 787 -22.92 -6.77 0.61
CA ASP A 787 -24.28 -6.99 0.12
C ASP A 787 -25.32 -7.57 1.10
N GLY A 788 -26.34 -6.76 1.41
CA GLY A 788 -27.67 -7.23 1.78
C GLY A 788 -27.77 -8.11 3.02
N GLY A 789 -27.81 -7.48 4.21
CA GLY A 789 -28.42 -8.09 5.41
C GLY A 789 -28.02 -9.53 5.70
N ALA A 790 -26.72 -9.86 5.61
CA ALA A 790 -26.22 -11.20 5.87
C ALA A 790 -26.70 -11.68 7.25
N THR A 791 -27.65 -12.62 7.24
CA THR A 791 -28.15 -13.28 8.47
C THR A 791 -27.13 -14.29 9.00
N GLN A 792 -26.24 -14.77 8.14
CA GLN A 792 -25.25 -15.79 8.44
C GLN A 792 -23.93 -15.19 8.95
N ARG A 793 -23.38 -15.82 9.99
CA ARG A 793 -22.14 -15.41 10.68
C ARG A 793 -21.06 -16.47 10.50
N ALA A 794 -19.82 -16.02 10.34
CA ALA A 794 -18.64 -16.87 10.36
C ALA A 794 -17.90 -16.66 11.69
N LEU A 795 -17.87 -17.66 12.56
CA LEU A 795 -17.10 -17.63 13.79
C LEU A 795 -15.62 -17.84 13.46
N ILE A 796 -14.80 -16.88 13.89
CA ILE A 796 -13.35 -16.88 13.74
C ILE A 796 -12.76 -17.43 15.03
N GLN A 797 -12.08 -18.57 14.92
CA GLN A 797 -11.32 -19.14 16.03
C GLN A 797 -9.89 -18.61 15.99
N ILE A 798 -9.41 -18.07 17.12
CA ILE A 798 -8.07 -17.50 17.25
C ILE A 798 -7.24 -18.40 18.17
N SER A 799 -6.00 -18.67 17.76
CA SER A 799 -4.97 -19.26 18.59
C SER A 799 -3.94 -18.20 19.00
N GLN A 800 -3.34 -18.39 20.17
CA GLN A 800 -2.29 -17.52 20.66
C GLN A 800 -0.98 -18.31 20.82
N THR A 801 0.08 -17.81 20.20
CA THR A 801 1.45 -18.32 20.34
C THR A 801 2.36 -17.18 20.77
N GLY A 802 2.69 -17.12 22.06
CA GLY A 802 3.43 -16.00 22.65
C GLY A 802 2.62 -14.70 22.60
N ARG A 803 3.22 -13.64 22.03
CA ARG A 803 2.55 -12.34 21.81
C ARG A 803 1.79 -12.25 20.48
N THR A 804 1.77 -13.31 19.69
CA THR A 804 1.12 -13.32 18.37
C THR A 804 -0.18 -14.11 18.42
N THR A 805 -1.24 -13.50 17.88
CA THR A 805 -2.57 -14.09 17.72
C THR A 805 -2.86 -14.40 16.25
N LEU A 806 -3.38 -15.59 15.98
CA LEU A 806 -3.57 -16.14 14.64
C LEU A 806 -4.98 -16.72 14.50
N ALA A 807 -5.79 -16.23 13.57
CA ALA A 807 -7.08 -16.83 13.21
C ALA A 807 -6.89 -18.19 12.50
N THR A 808 -7.20 -19.31 13.14
CA THR A 808 -6.88 -20.65 12.61
C THR A 808 -8.00 -21.24 11.77
N ASN A 809 -9.23 -21.22 12.30
CA ASN A 809 -10.37 -21.89 11.70
C ASN A 809 -11.54 -20.91 11.53
N LEU A 810 -12.40 -21.22 10.57
CA LEU A 810 -13.68 -20.56 10.36
C LEU A 810 -14.79 -21.58 10.51
N LEU A 811 -15.84 -21.22 11.24
CA LEU A 811 -17.05 -22.02 11.43
C LEU A 811 -18.26 -21.24 10.97
N ILE A 812 -19.05 -21.82 10.07
CA ILE A 812 -20.37 -21.30 9.72
C ILE A 812 -21.44 -22.28 10.19
N ARG A 813 -22.44 -21.76 10.90
CA ARG A 813 -23.69 -22.45 11.19
C ARG A 813 -24.75 -22.04 10.17
N HIS A 814 -25.39 -23.03 9.56
CA HIS A 814 -26.47 -22.86 8.61
C HIS A 814 -27.75 -23.49 9.17
N ASP A 815 -28.62 -22.64 9.72
CA ASP A 815 -29.94 -23.04 10.18
C ASP A 815 -30.88 -23.20 8.99
N LEU A 816 -31.53 -24.35 8.86
CA LEU A 816 -32.46 -24.61 7.77
C LEU A 816 -33.75 -23.82 7.99
N THR A 817 -34.20 -23.10 6.98
CA THR A 817 -35.50 -22.40 6.99
C THR A 817 -36.58 -23.17 6.23
N ASP A 818 -36.21 -23.93 5.20
CA ASP A 818 -37.09 -24.72 4.35
C ASP A 818 -37.65 -25.96 5.07
N GLU A 819 -38.98 -26.08 5.18
CA GLU A 819 -39.65 -27.18 5.88
C GLU A 819 -39.40 -28.57 5.27
N PRO A 820 -39.45 -28.75 3.92
CA PRO A 820 -38.99 -29.99 3.28
C PRO A 820 -37.56 -30.37 3.67
N ALA A 821 -36.61 -29.44 3.60
CA ALA A 821 -35.22 -29.69 3.99
C ALA A 821 -35.09 -30.07 5.47
N LYS A 822 -35.82 -29.41 6.38
CA LYS A 822 -35.87 -29.77 7.81
C LYS A 822 -36.38 -31.20 8.00
N LYS A 823 -37.43 -31.60 7.27
CA LYS A 823 -38.00 -32.96 7.31
C LYS A 823 -36.98 -33.99 6.83
N TYR A 824 -36.36 -33.78 5.67
CA TYR A 824 -35.33 -34.68 5.15
C TYR A 824 -34.15 -34.84 6.13
N LEU A 825 -33.72 -33.74 6.76
CA LEU A 825 -32.63 -33.79 7.72
C LEU A 825 -33.00 -34.59 8.99
N LYS A 826 -34.24 -34.44 9.48
CA LYS A 826 -34.78 -35.21 10.61
C LYS A 826 -34.91 -36.70 10.29
N GLU A 827 -35.28 -37.04 9.06
CA GLU A 827 -35.45 -38.42 8.56
C GLU A 827 -34.12 -39.14 8.25
N GLY A 828 -32.97 -38.50 8.47
CA GLY A 828 -31.68 -39.17 8.34
C GLY A 828 -30.94 -38.92 7.02
N ALA A 829 -31.35 -37.92 6.22
CA ALA A 829 -30.66 -37.58 4.97
C ALA A 829 -29.13 -37.45 5.13
N SER A 830 -28.39 -37.96 4.15
CA SER A 830 -26.92 -37.86 4.10
C SER A 830 -26.53 -36.49 3.55
N VAL A 831 -25.77 -35.73 4.33
CA VAL A 831 -25.32 -34.39 3.98
C VAL A 831 -23.93 -34.47 3.36
N LYS A 832 -23.80 -33.99 2.11
CA LYS A 832 -22.51 -33.85 1.44
C LYS A 832 -22.06 -32.39 1.48
N THR A 833 -20.79 -32.17 1.75
CA THR A 833 -20.15 -30.86 1.68
C THR A 833 -18.98 -30.86 0.71
N SER A 834 -18.88 -29.85 -0.14
CA SER A 834 -17.79 -29.72 -1.12
C SER A 834 -17.38 -28.28 -1.32
N GLN A 835 -16.09 -28.05 -1.59
CA GLN A 835 -15.58 -26.73 -1.92
C GLN A 835 -15.86 -26.40 -3.39
N ILE A 836 -16.44 -25.22 -3.65
CA ILE A 836 -16.83 -24.77 -5.01
C ILE A 836 -16.15 -23.46 -5.44
N GLY A 837 -15.27 -22.94 -4.58
CA GLY A 837 -14.45 -21.76 -4.83
C GLY A 837 -13.47 -21.54 -3.68
N ASN A 838 -12.57 -20.57 -3.81
CA ASN A 838 -11.50 -20.36 -2.83
C ASN A 838 -12.01 -20.07 -1.40
N ARG A 839 -13.27 -19.61 -1.25
CA ARG A 839 -13.90 -19.27 0.03
C ARG A 839 -15.35 -19.76 0.16
N PHE A 840 -15.77 -20.68 -0.71
CA PHE A 840 -17.16 -21.13 -0.78
C PHE A 840 -17.25 -22.64 -0.60
N MET A 841 -18.15 -23.05 0.30
CA MET A 841 -18.58 -24.45 0.45
C MET A 841 -20.03 -24.59 0.01
N GLU A 842 -20.36 -25.73 -0.59
CA GLU A 842 -21.72 -26.15 -0.88
C GLU A 842 -22.15 -27.22 0.11
N ILE A 843 -23.40 -27.14 0.58
CA ILE A 843 -24.12 -28.20 1.29
C ILE A 843 -25.15 -28.78 0.31
N GLN A 844 -25.17 -30.10 0.15
CA GLN A 844 -26.13 -30.80 -0.70
C GLN A 844 -26.73 -32.04 -0.02
N PHE A 845 -28.06 -32.18 -0.06
CA PHE A 845 -28.78 -33.41 0.30
C PHE A 845 -30.22 -33.41 -0.23
N GLN A 846 -30.73 -34.54 -0.75
CA GLN A 846 -32.13 -34.72 -1.16
C GLN A 846 -32.72 -33.56 -1.99
N GLY A 847 -31.95 -33.02 -2.94
CA GLY A 847 -32.35 -31.88 -3.78
C GLY A 847 -32.17 -30.49 -3.14
N TYR A 848 -31.94 -30.40 -1.82
CA TYR A 848 -31.57 -29.16 -1.15
C TYR A 848 -30.12 -28.78 -1.46
N ARG A 849 -29.90 -27.48 -1.71
CA ARG A 849 -28.59 -26.87 -1.89
C ARG A 849 -28.48 -25.58 -1.09
N ALA A 850 -27.35 -25.38 -0.43
CA ALA A 850 -27.02 -24.11 0.21
C ALA A 850 -25.53 -23.79 0.04
N TYR A 851 -25.21 -22.50 -0.03
CA TYR A 851 -23.86 -22.01 -0.24
C TYR A 851 -23.39 -21.25 1.00
N LEU A 852 -22.20 -21.58 1.50
CA LEU A 852 -21.56 -20.94 2.64
C LEU A 852 -20.40 -20.08 2.16
N GLY A 853 -20.55 -18.76 2.25
CA GLY A 853 -19.50 -17.79 1.93
C GLY A 853 -18.67 -17.42 3.15
N TYR A 854 -17.39 -17.78 3.14
CA TYR A 854 -16.44 -17.47 4.21
C TYR A 854 -15.72 -16.14 3.97
N PRO A 855 -15.37 -15.38 5.04
CA PRO A 855 -14.74 -14.06 4.91
C PRO A 855 -13.32 -14.09 4.32
N PHE A 856 -12.67 -15.26 4.26
CA PHE A 856 -11.30 -15.44 3.77
C PHE A 856 -11.13 -16.81 3.09
N PRO A 857 -10.11 -17.02 2.24
CA PRO A 857 -9.85 -18.33 1.63
C PRO A 857 -9.74 -19.50 2.61
N ILE A 858 -10.19 -20.68 2.17
CA ILE A 858 -10.43 -21.87 2.99
C ILE A 858 -9.73 -23.13 2.44
N LEU A 859 -9.50 -24.10 3.33
CA LEU A 859 -9.05 -25.47 3.01
C LEU A 859 -10.23 -26.45 3.18
N GLY A 860 -11.07 -26.56 2.15
CA GLY A 860 -12.32 -27.34 2.21
C GLY A 860 -12.11 -28.85 2.28
N ASN A 861 -10.97 -29.37 1.81
CA ASN A 861 -10.58 -30.79 1.96
C ASN A 861 -10.34 -31.19 3.42
N LYS A 862 -10.14 -30.23 4.33
CA LYS A 862 -10.02 -30.41 5.78
C LYS A 862 -11.29 -29.98 6.52
N SER A 863 -12.43 -29.90 5.83
CA SER A 863 -13.70 -29.52 6.46
C SER A 863 -14.24 -30.60 7.39
N ILE A 864 -14.83 -30.15 8.49
CA ILE A 864 -15.54 -30.95 9.48
C ILE A 864 -17.01 -30.51 9.44
N THR A 865 -17.88 -31.42 9.03
CA THR A 865 -19.32 -31.17 8.93
C THR A 865 -20.04 -31.81 10.11
N ARG A 866 -20.76 -31.01 10.91
CA ARG A 866 -21.60 -31.48 12.03
C ARG A 866 -23.06 -31.25 11.68
N VAL A 867 -23.89 -32.29 11.83
CA VAL A 867 -25.30 -32.26 11.45
C VAL A 867 -26.20 -32.41 12.67
N ALA A 868 -26.93 -31.35 13.02
CA ALA A 868 -27.88 -31.37 14.12
C ALA A 868 -29.30 -31.62 13.61
N ARG A 869 -29.70 -32.91 13.58
CA ARG A 869 -30.98 -33.33 12.99
C ARG A 869 -32.20 -32.83 13.75
N LYS A 870 -32.18 -32.88 15.09
CA LYS A 870 -33.31 -32.45 15.94
C LYS A 870 -33.57 -30.94 15.86
N SER A 871 -32.50 -30.17 15.91
CA SER A 871 -32.52 -28.69 15.87
C SER A 871 -32.42 -28.12 14.46
N SER A 872 -32.36 -28.99 13.44
CA SER A 872 -32.36 -28.67 12.01
C SER A 872 -31.32 -27.64 11.55
N TYR A 873 -30.04 -27.86 11.89
CA TYR A 873 -28.93 -27.05 11.38
C TYR A 873 -27.72 -27.89 10.96
N VAL A 874 -26.87 -27.31 10.12
CA VAL A 874 -25.59 -27.87 9.69
C VAL A 874 -24.48 -26.88 10.05
N GLU A 875 -23.42 -27.38 10.68
CA GLU A 875 -22.20 -26.64 10.96
C GLU A 875 -21.08 -27.14 10.06
N VAL A 876 -20.35 -26.21 9.46
CA VAL A 876 -19.16 -26.53 8.66
C VAL A 876 -18.00 -25.73 9.24
N GLU A 877 -17.04 -26.46 9.81
CA GLU A 877 -15.79 -25.91 10.34
C GLU A 877 -14.64 -26.29 9.42
N LEU A 878 -13.71 -25.37 9.19
CA LEU A 878 -12.55 -25.65 8.36
C LEU A 878 -11.38 -24.70 8.68
N PRO A 879 -10.14 -25.10 8.36
CA PRO A 879 -8.98 -24.22 8.50
C PRO A 879 -9.01 -23.08 7.48
N MET A 880 -8.53 -21.92 7.92
CA MET A 880 -8.17 -20.84 7.01
C MET A 880 -6.96 -21.23 6.16
N ARG A 881 -6.97 -20.79 4.90
CA ARG A 881 -5.84 -20.93 4.00
C ARG A 881 -4.80 -19.83 4.30
N ARG A 882 -3.96 -20.06 5.32
CA ARG A 882 -3.02 -19.07 5.87
C ARG A 882 -1.62 -19.14 5.24
N ASN A 883 -1.17 -20.35 4.91
CA ASN A 883 0.22 -20.63 4.56
C ASN A 883 0.40 -20.69 3.05
N PHE A 884 1.60 -20.34 2.60
CA PHE A 884 1.95 -20.38 1.18
C PHE A 884 2.26 -21.79 0.65
N ASP A 885 2.29 -22.80 1.53
CA ASP A 885 2.60 -24.20 1.20
C ASP A 885 1.48 -24.93 0.44
N ASP A 886 0.34 -24.26 0.20
CA ASP A 886 -0.79 -24.81 -0.57
C ASP A 886 -0.57 -24.81 -2.09
N ILE A 887 0.63 -24.47 -2.56
CA ILE A 887 1.07 -24.69 -3.96
C ILE A 887 0.95 -26.16 -4.40
N LEU A 888 0.83 -27.07 -3.43
CA LEU A 888 0.60 -28.50 -3.63
C LEU A 888 -0.90 -28.88 -3.69
N ASP A 889 -1.83 -27.98 -3.33
CA ASP A 889 -3.26 -28.28 -3.28
C ASP A 889 -3.95 -27.97 -4.63
N PRO A 890 -4.41 -28.99 -5.38
CA PRO A 890 -5.01 -28.80 -6.70
C PRO A 890 -6.40 -28.13 -6.65
N THR A 891 -7.04 -28.08 -5.47
CA THR A 891 -8.34 -27.41 -5.30
C THR A 891 -8.23 -25.88 -5.30
N PHE A 892 -7.02 -25.35 -5.12
CA PHE A 892 -6.76 -23.91 -5.13
C PHE A 892 -6.87 -23.33 -6.54
N ASN A 893 -7.63 -22.23 -6.69
CA ASN A 893 -7.63 -21.46 -7.92
C ASN A 893 -6.84 -20.15 -7.76
N PRO A 894 -5.57 -20.08 -8.20
CA PRO A 894 -4.80 -18.84 -8.18
C PRO A 894 -5.23 -17.82 -9.25
N PHE A 895 -6.11 -18.20 -10.19
CA PHE A 895 -6.52 -17.36 -11.32
C PHE A 895 -8.06 -17.20 -11.38
N PRO A 896 -8.71 -16.69 -10.31
CA PRO A 896 -10.14 -16.50 -10.34
C PRO A 896 -10.51 -15.36 -11.32
N ILE A 897 -11.55 -15.59 -12.12
CA ILE A 897 -12.23 -14.55 -12.89
C ILE A 897 -13.59 -14.32 -12.24
N ILE A 898 -13.89 -13.05 -12.00
CA ILE A 898 -15.11 -12.66 -11.30
C ILE A 898 -16.16 -12.20 -12.31
N TYR A 899 -17.41 -12.47 -11.99
CA TYR A 899 -18.56 -11.93 -12.70
C TYR A 899 -19.10 -10.68 -12.04
N PHE A 900 -19.06 -9.57 -12.76
CA PHE A 900 -19.73 -8.34 -12.35
C PHE A 900 -20.59 -7.80 -13.50
N ASN A 901 -21.87 -7.56 -13.24
CA ASN A 901 -22.85 -7.13 -14.25
C ASN A 901 -22.80 -7.99 -15.54
N ASN A 902 -22.83 -9.33 -15.38
CA ASN A 902 -22.75 -10.30 -16.47
C ASN A 902 -21.51 -10.16 -17.36
N ARG A 903 -20.38 -9.67 -16.81
CA ARG A 903 -19.12 -9.54 -17.54
C ARG A 903 -17.94 -10.14 -16.76
N PRO A 904 -17.01 -10.82 -17.46
CA PRO A 904 -15.75 -11.28 -16.87
C PRO A 904 -14.86 -10.11 -16.43
N CYS A 905 -14.36 -10.19 -15.21
CA CYS A 905 -13.45 -9.20 -14.60
C CYS A 905 -12.23 -9.92 -14.02
N LEU A 906 -11.04 -9.37 -14.30
CA LEU A 906 -9.80 -9.89 -13.74
C LEU A 906 -9.70 -9.58 -12.24
N PHE A 907 -9.27 -10.57 -11.46
CA PHE A 907 -9.10 -10.40 -10.01
C PHE A 907 -7.66 -10.11 -9.59
N ASN A 908 -6.70 -10.90 -10.05
CA ASN A 908 -5.31 -10.84 -9.59
C ASN A 908 -4.28 -10.56 -10.69
N MET A 909 -4.74 -10.24 -11.89
CA MET A 909 -3.92 -9.73 -12.99
C MET A 909 -4.46 -8.39 -13.48
N HIS A 910 -3.58 -7.51 -13.90
CA HIS A 910 -3.94 -6.23 -14.50
C HIS A 910 -4.17 -6.35 -16.00
N TYR A 911 -5.06 -5.53 -16.53
CA TYR A 911 -5.28 -5.37 -17.97
C TYR A 911 -4.07 -4.70 -18.63
N LEU A 912 -3.77 -5.13 -19.85
CA LEU A 912 -2.67 -4.67 -20.68
C LEU A 912 -3.13 -4.38 -22.10
N ARG A 913 -2.56 -3.33 -22.69
CA ARG A 913 -2.68 -3.05 -24.12
C ARG A 913 -1.38 -3.44 -24.79
N LEU A 914 -1.33 -4.66 -25.32
CA LEU A 914 -0.11 -5.23 -25.90
C LEU A 914 0.53 -4.30 -26.95
N ASP A 915 -0.28 -3.64 -27.77
CA ASP A 915 0.24 -2.75 -28.82
C ASP A 915 0.86 -1.45 -28.29
N ALA A 916 0.47 -1.00 -27.10
CA ALA A 916 1.09 0.14 -26.41
C ALA A 916 2.38 -0.26 -25.66
N CYS A 917 2.58 -1.55 -25.38
CA CYS A 917 3.79 -2.06 -24.74
C CYS A 917 4.97 -2.05 -25.73
N PRO A 918 6.12 -1.44 -25.39
CA PRO A 918 7.31 -1.45 -26.25
C PRO A 918 7.80 -2.87 -26.49
N LYS A 919 8.15 -3.18 -27.73
CA LYS A 919 8.76 -4.48 -28.09
C LYS A 919 10.18 -4.56 -27.55
N LEU A 920 10.56 -5.74 -27.06
CA LEU A 920 11.93 -6.07 -26.73
C LEU A 920 12.71 -6.30 -28.03
N ASP A 921 13.88 -5.66 -28.17
CA ASP A 921 14.73 -5.85 -29.34
C ASP A 921 15.25 -7.29 -29.39
N VAL A 922 15.05 -7.94 -30.54
CA VAL A 922 15.38 -9.34 -30.79
C VAL A 922 16.83 -9.55 -31.23
N ASN A 923 17.57 -8.46 -31.51
CA ASN A 923 18.96 -8.51 -31.98
C ASN A 923 19.99 -8.34 -30.85
N LEU A 924 19.56 -8.35 -29.59
CA LEU A 924 20.43 -8.26 -28.43
C LEU A 924 21.37 -9.47 -28.34
N SER A 925 22.67 -9.24 -28.09
CA SER A 925 23.62 -10.31 -27.78
C SER A 925 23.18 -11.14 -26.57
N ALA A 926 23.68 -12.38 -26.50
CA ALA A 926 23.43 -13.27 -25.37
C ALA A 926 23.85 -12.66 -24.01
N SER A 927 24.91 -11.85 -23.98
CA SER A 927 25.35 -11.15 -22.77
C SER A 927 24.35 -10.06 -22.34
N LYS A 928 23.80 -9.27 -23.29
CA LYS A 928 22.74 -8.30 -23.00
C LYS A 928 21.38 -8.91 -22.64
N MET A 929 21.20 -10.21 -22.87
CA MET A 929 19.98 -10.92 -22.51
C MET A 929 20.09 -11.71 -21.20
N GLN A 930 21.25 -11.72 -20.55
CA GLN A 930 21.46 -12.47 -19.29
C GLN A 930 20.47 -12.06 -18.18
N TRP A 931 20.07 -10.79 -18.13
CA TRP A 931 19.07 -10.30 -17.18
C TRP A 931 17.73 -11.02 -17.30
N LEU A 932 17.34 -11.47 -18.51
CA LEU A 932 16.06 -12.13 -18.72
C LEU A 932 16.03 -13.50 -18.03
N SER A 933 17.12 -14.27 -18.13
CA SER A 933 17.27 -15.54 -17.41
C SER A 933 17.20 -15.35 -15.90
N ILE A 934 17.84 -14.28 -15.38
CA ILE A 934 17.77 -13.94 -13.95
C ILE A 934 16.33 -13.55 -13.57
N HIS A 935 15.68 -12.70 -14.37
CA HIS A 935 14.31 -12.24 -14.15
C HIS A 935 13.29 -13.39 -14.13
N LEU A 936 13.36 -14.30 -15.10
CA LEU A 936 12.53 -15.51 -15.14
C LEU A 936 12.85 -16.47 -13.99
N GLY A 937 14.13 -16.62 -13.62
CA GLY A 937 14.53 -17.42 -12.46
C GLY A 937 13.98 -16.89 -11.13
N MET A 938 13.75 -15.58 -11.02
CA MET A 938 13.15 -14.94 -9.84
C MET A 938 11.61 -15.07 -9.77
N MET A 939 10.97 -15.77 -10.72
CA MET A 939 9.55 -16.14 -10.61
C MET A 939 9.28 -17.04 -9.39
N MET A 940 10.28 -17.86 -9.01
CA MET A 940 10.19 -18.82 -7.93
C MET A 940 10.83 -18.32 -6.64
N SER A 941 10.19 -18.63 -5.53
CA SER A 941 10.72 -18.46 -4.18
C SER A 941 11.81 -19.49 -3.83
N ALA A 942 12.42 -19.31 -2.66
CA ALA A 942 13.41 -20.24 -2.12
C ALA A 942 12.80 -21.62 -1.86
N SER A 943 11.59 -21.63 -1.29
CA SER A 943 10.84 -22.86 -1.00
C SER A 943 10.45 -23.57 -2.29
N GLU A 944 9.91 -22.85 -3.28
CA GLU A 944 9.55 -23.43 -4.58
C GLU A 944 10.78 -24.01 -5.30
N ARG A 945 11.94 -23.35 -5.24
CA ARG A 945 13.19 -23.90 -5.81
C ARG A 945 13.70 -25.14 -5.08
N ARG A 946 13.54 -25.22 -3.76
CA ARG A 946 13.87 -26.44 -2.99
C ARG A 946 12.96 -27.60 -3.38
N ILE A 947 11.66 -27.33 -3.56
CA ILE A 947 10.69 -28.32 -4.03
C ILE A 947 11.03 -28.78 -5.46
N GLN A 948 11.43 -27.84 -6.33
CA GLN A 948 11.88 -28.15 -7.69
C GLN A 948 13.09 -29.10 -7.74
N GLN A 949 13.98 -29.08 -6.73
CA GLN A 949 15.12 -30.00 -6.64
C GLN A 949 14.71 -31.46 -6.29
N SER A 950 13.44 -31.70 -5.97
CA SER A 950 12.89 -33.05 -5.79
C SER A 950 12.89 -33.82 -7.11
N THR A 951 13.31 -35.09 -7.06
CA THR A 951 13.37 -36.00 -8.22
C THR A 951 11.99 -36.47 -8.71
N GLN A 952 10.91 -36.26 -7.93
CA GLN A 952 9.55 -36.57 -8.35
C GLN A 952 8.83 -35.30 -8.83
N LEU A 953 8.75 -35.11 -10.16
CA LEU A 953 8.10 -33.95 -10.79
C LEU A 953 6.60 -33.81 -10.47
N SER A 954 5.88 -34.91 -10.25
CA SER A 954 4.46 -34.88 -9.83
C SER A 954 4.28 -34.39 -8.39
N ALA A 955 5.32 -34.44 -7.56
CA ALA A 955 5.31 -33.95 -6.18
C ALA A 955 5.63 -32.45 -6.07
N GLN A 956 5.93 -31.76 -7.19
CA GLN A 956 6.31 -30.34 -7.20
C GLN A 956 5.10 -29.38 -7.11
N GLY A 957 3.90 -29.83 -7.45
CA GLY A 957 2.66 -29.03 -7.41
C GLY A 957 2.37 -28.26 -8.72
N PRO A 958 1.08 -28.09 -9.09
CA PRO A 958 0.68 -27.60 -10.41
C PRO A 958 1.14 -26.17 -10.70
N LEU A 959 1.21 -25.29 -9.69
CA LEU A 959 1.65 -23.91 -9.88
C LEU A 959 3.16 -23.80 -10.19
N ILE A 960 4.00 -24.62 -9.57
CA ILE A 960 5.44 -24.66 -9.84
C ILE A 960 5.68 -25.17 -11.26
N ASN A 961 5.02 -26.26 -11.65
CA ASN A 961 5.13 -26.83 -13.00
C ASN A 961 4.70 -25.81 -14.06
N MET A 962 3.57 -25.11 -13.84
CA MET A 962 3.13 -24.04 -14.73
C MET A 962 4.15 -22.89 -14.82
N LYS A 963 4.73 -22.43 -13.70
CA LYS A 963 5.78 -21.39 -13.71
C LYS A 963 6.99 -21.83 -14.54
N GLN A 964 7.38 -23.10 -14.46
CA GLN A 964 8.45 -23.68 -15.29
C GLN A 964 8.07 -23.68 -16.77
N SER A 965 6.86 -24.15 -17.10
CA SER A 965 6.32 -24.16 -18.47
C SER A 965 6.34 -22.74 -19.08
N ILE A 966 5.87 -21.73 -18.35
CA ILE A 966 5.90 -20.33 -18.78
C ILE A 966 7.34 -19.84 -18.97
N GLY A 967 8.23 -20.09 -18.00
CA GLY A 967 9.63 -19.71 -18.09
C GLY A 967 10.36 -20.34 -19.28
N ALA A 968 10.06 -21.61 -19.58
CA ALA A 968 10.58 -22.32 -20.74
C ALA A 968 10.10 -21.70 -22.05
N MET A 969 8.80 -21.41 -22.18
CA MET A 969 8.26 -20.73 -23.37
C MET A 969 8.94 -19.38 -23.62
N LEU A 970 9.02 -18.53 -22.59
CA LEU A 970 9.57 -17.18 -22.71
C LEU A 970 11.08 -17.19 -22.98
N SER A 971 11.82 -18.16 -22.44
CA SER A 971 13.27 -18.28 -22.65
C SER A 971 13.66 -18.95 -23.98
N LYS A 972 12.85 -19.88 -24.50
CA LYS A 972 13.14 -20.59 -25.76
C LYS A 972 12.66 -19.86 -27.02
N TRP A 973 11.74 -18.89 -26.89
CA TRP A 973 11.15 -18.19 -28.03
C TRP A 973 12.16 -17.67 -29.07
N ARG A 974 13.34 -17.19 -28.65
CA ARG A 974 14.42 -16.73 -29.55
C ARG A 974 15.71 -17.52 -29.45
N GLY A 975 15.70 -18.68 -28.78
CA GLY A 975 16.92 -19.46 -28.57
C GLY A 975 17.97 -18.67 -27.78
N PHE A 976 17.56 -17.96 -26.71
CA PHE A 976 18.47 -17.07 -25.96
C PHE A 976 19.69 -17.80 -25.38
N GLN A 977 19.57 -19.10 -25.10
CA GLN A 977 20.68 -19.96 -24.66
C GLN A 977 21.46 -20.58 -25.84
N SER A 978 20.82 -20.71 -27.00
CA SER A 978 21.40 -21.31 -28.21
C SER A 978 20.56 -20.89 -29.44
N PRO A 979 21.12 -20.12 -30.40
CA PRO A 979 20.39 -19.62 -31.57
C PRO A 979 19.75 -20.71 -32.45
N GLN A 980 20.24 -21.94 -32.36
CA GLN A 980 19.73 -23.13 -33.05
C GLN A 980 18.41 -23.66 -32.44
N GLU A 981 17.99 -23.15 -31.27
CA GLU A 981 16.79 -23.58 -30.53
C GLU A 981 15.63 -22.58 -30.60
N LYS A 982 15.56 -21.72 -31.63
CA LYS A 982 14.46 -20.77 -31.79
C LYS A 982 13.13 -21.49 -32.02
N ILE A 983 12.15 -21.28 -31.13
CA ILE A 983 10.81 -21.87 -31.22
C ILE A 983 9.72 -20.80 -31.15
N ASP A 984 8.90 -20.67 -32.19
CA ASP A 984 7.76 -19.74 -32.20
C ASP A 984 6.46 -20.40 -31.70
N VAL A 985 6.39 -21.75 -31.68
CA VAL A 985 5.18 -22.53 -31.40
C VAL A 985 5.40 -23.53 -30.27
N PHE A 986 4.51 -23.49 -29.28
CA PHE A 986 4.53 -24.36 -28.11
C PHE A 986 3.25 -25.18 -28.04
N GLY A 987 3.37 -26.51 -27.97
CA GLY A 987 2.23 -27.41 -27.80
C GLY A 987 2.12 -27.87 -26.35
N LEU A 988 1.02 -27.50 -25.67
CA LEU A 988 0.72 -28.06 -24.35
C LEU A 988 0.18 -29.48 -24.50
N ARG A 989 0.77 -30.44 -23.78
CA ARG A 989 0.51 -31.87 -23.94
C ARG A 989 0.27 -32.56 -22.60
N THR A 990 -0.62 -33.54 -22.55
CA THR A 990 -0.64 -34.56 -21.49
C THR A 990 -0.29 -35.94 -22.07
N ASN A 991 0.06 -36.90 -21.20
CA ASN A 991 0.37 -38.26 -21.65
C ASN A 991 -0.86 -38.96 -22.25
N ASP A 992 -2.03 -38.70 -21.67
CA ASP A 992 -3.27 -39.40 -22.01
C ASP A 992 -3.98 -38.78 -23.22
N LEU A 993 -3.87 -37.46 -23.41
CA LEU A 993 -4.64 -36.72 -24.42
C LEU A 993 -3.80 -36.22 -25.61
N GLY A 994 -2.49 -36.33 -25.53
CA GLY A 994 -1.60 -35.70 -26.51
C GLY A 994 -1.63 -34.18 -26.41
N VAL A 995 -1.40 -33.48 -27.52
CA VAL A 995 -1.37 -32.00 -27.56
C VAL A 995 -2.82 -31.47 -27.52
N TYR A 996 -3.16 -30.66 -26.52
CA TYR A 996 -4.50 -30.11 -26.33
C TYR A 996 -4.60 -28.60 -26.60
N ALA A 997 -3.47 -27.88 -26.69
CA ALA A 997 -3.46 -26.47 -27.08
C ALA A 997 -2.15 -26.09 -27.75
N LEU A 998 -2.23 -25.20 -28.74
CA LEU A 998 -1.07 -24.56 -29.38
C LEU A 998 -0.98 -23.10 -28.93
N ILE A 999 0.19 -22.69 -28.48
CA ILE A 999 0.52 -21.31 -28.11
C ILE A 999 1.58 -20.78 -29.08
N PHE A 1000 1.26 -19.68 -29.74
CA PHE A 1000 2.15 -18.97 -30.66
C PHE A 1000 2.60 -17.68 -30.00
N ILE A 1001 3.91 -17.49 -29.84
CA ILE A 1001 4.45 -16.23 -29.31
C ILE A 1001 4.87 -15.36 -30.50
N ASN A 1002 4.21 -14.21 -30.63
CA ASN A 1002 4.43 -13.25 -31.69
C ASN A 1002 5.66 -12.39 -31.43
N ASP A 1003 5.72 -11.81 -30.22
CA ASP A 1003 6.76 -10.87 -29.79
C ASP A 1003 6.87 -10.88 -28.24
N LEU A 1004 8.04 -10.53 -27.71
CA LEU A 1004 8.19 -10.15 -26.30
C LEU A 1004 8.11 -8.63 -26.17
N ARG A 1005 7.41 -8.16 -25.15
CA ARG A 1005 7.18 -6.73 -24.88
C ARG A 1005 7.43 -6.40 -23.42
N PHE A 1006 7.75 -5.14 -23.13
CA PHE A 1006 7.86 -4.63 -21.77
C PHE A 1006 6.50 -4.27 -21.19
N ASP A 1007 6.16 -4.89 -20.07
CA ASP A 1007 5.11 -4.43 -19.16
C ASP A 1007 5.75 -3.46 -18.16
N LEU A 1008 5.90 -2.21 -18.61
CA LEU A 1008 6.74 -1.21 -17.97
C LEU A 1008 6.28 -0.86 -16.54
N SER A 1009 4.96 -0.67 -16.35
CA SER A 1009 4.38 -0.30 -15.05
C SER A 1009 4.43 -1.42 -14.02
N SER A 1010 4.60 -2.67 -14.48
CA SER A 1010 4.70 -3.86 -13.62
C SER A 1010 6.12 -4.40 -13.52
N HIS A 1011 7.10 -3.66 -14.07
CA HIS A 1011 8.52 -4.00 -14.07
C HIS A 1011 8.82 -5.42 -14.57
N THR A 1012 8.13 -5.86 -15.63
CA THR A 1012 8.32 -7.20 -16.20
C THR A 1012 8.22 -7.21 -17.72
N ILE A 1013 8.30 -8.40 -18.31
CA ILE A 1013 8.03 -8.66 -19.72
C ILE A 1013 6.71 -9.44 -19.89
N VAL A 1014 6.16 -9.38 -21.09
CA VAL A 1014 4.98 -10.13 -21.50
C VAL A 1014 5.15 -10.62 -22.94
N GLY A 1015 4.77 -11.87 -23.19
CA GLY A 1015 4.61 -12.42 -24.52
C GLY A 1015 3.27 -12.00 -25.11
N ASP A 1016 3.34 -11.24 -26.20
CA ASP A 1016 2.22 -11.04 -27.11
C ASP A 1016 2.06 -12.35 -27.91
N GLY A 1017 0.93 -13.04 -27.75
CA GLY A 1017 0.76 -14.35 -28.36
C GLY A 1017 -0.68 -14.69 -28.70
N CYS A 1018 -0.87 -15.83 -29.36
CA CYS A 1018 -2.17 -16.39 -29.69
C CYS A 1018 -2.25 -17.84 -29.20
N VAL A 1019 -3.43 -18.24 -28.72
CA VAL A 1019 -3.71 -19.64 -28.34
C VAL A 1019 -4.78 -20.23 -29.24
N ILE A 1020 -4.59 -21.49 -29.63
CA ILE A 1020 -5.57 -22.33 -30.33
C ILE A 1020 -5.78 -23.59 -29.50
N PRO A 1021 -6.91 -23.72 -28.77
CA PRO A 1021 -7.32 -24.97 -28.16
C PRO A 1021 -7.64 -26.02 -29.24
N LEU A 1022 -7.07 -27.21 -29.12
CA LEU A 1022 -7.32 -28.33 -30.02
C LEU A 1022 -8.50 -29.14 -29.48
N ILE A 1023 -9.62 -29.11 -30.21
CA ILE A 1023 -10.87 -29.73 -29.82
C ILE A 1023 -11.45 -30.47 -31.03
N GLU A 1024 -12.21 -31.54 -30.82
CA GLU A 1024 -12.64 -32.44 -31.90
C GLU A 1024 -13.23 -31.70 -33.11
N ARG A 1025 -14.06 -30.68 -32.86
CA ARG A 1025 -14.73 -29.89 -33.90
C ARG A 1025 -13.81 -29.04 -34.79
N ASN A 1026 -12.58 -28.73 -34.37
CA ASN A 1026 -11.67 -27.87 -35.15
C ASN A 1026 -10.44 -28.60 -35.71
N LEU A 1027 -10.21 -29.87 -35.36
CA LEU A 1027 -9.06 -30.65 -35.83
C LEU A 1027 -8.98 -30.73 -37.36
N GLU A 1028 -10.10 -31.02 -38.04
CA GLU A 1028 -10.13 -31.14 -39.49
C GLU A 1028 -9.68 -29.84 -40.17
N ARG A 1029 -10.21 -28.70 -39.71
CA ARG A 1029 -9.87 -27.36 -40.21
C ARG A 1029 -8.42 -26.97 -39.91
N LEU A 1030 -7.86 -27.46 -38.81
CA LEU A 1030 -6.48 -27.20 -38.39
C LEU A 1030 -5.47 -28.17 -39.00
N THR A 1031 -5.88 -29.20 -39.74
CA THR A 1031 -4.97 -30.20 -40.36
C THR A 1031 -3.78 -29.57 -41.09
N PRO A 1032 -3.95 -28.54 -41.95
CA PRO A 1032 -2.81 -27.91 -42.63
C PRO A 1032 -1.81 -27.28 -41.66
N LEU A 1033 -2.30 -26.64 -40.60
CA LEU A 1033 -1.46 -26.03 -39.57
C LEU A 1033 -0.74 -27.10 -38.74
N LEU A 1034 -1.44 -28.17 -38.36
CA LEU A 1034 -0.90 -29.29 -37.58
C LEU A 1034 0.21 -30.02 -38.34
N GLN A 1035 0.03 -30.25 -39.64
CA GLN A 1035 1.07 -30.79 -40.51
C GLN A 1035 2.27 -29.84 -40.60
N TRP A 1036 2.05 -28.54 -40.68
CA TRP A 1036 3.13 -27.56 -40.75
C TRP A 1036 3.95 -27.45 -39.45
N VAL A 1037 3.31 -27.49 -38.27
CA VAL A 1037 3.99 -27.42 -36.96
C VAL A 1037 4.65 -28.75 -36.55
N SER A 1038 4.39 -29.84 -37.26
CA SER A 1038 4.98 -31.14 -36.97
C SER A 1038 6.52 -31.11 -37.11
N GLY A 1039 7.22 -31.77 -36.19
CA GLY A 1039 8.69 -31.83 -36.17
C GLY A 1039 9.36 -30.71 -35.36
N PRO A 1040 10.55 -30.21 -35.76
CA PRO A 1040 11.38 -29.32 -34.92
C PRO A 1040 10.84 -27.89 -34.75
N LYS A 1041 9.72 -27.55 -35.40
CA LYS A 1041 9.11 -26.21 -35.36
C LYS A 1041 8.26 -25.96 -34.11
N MET A 1042 7.86 -27.03 -33.43
CA MET A 1042 7.05 -26.97 -32.21
C MET A 1042 7.82 -27.60 -31.04
N MET A 1043 7.87 -26.88 -29.92
CA MET A 1043 8.29 -27.46 -28.64
C MET A 1043 7.06 -27.98 -27.91
N GLN A 1044 7.04 -29.28 -27.60
CA GLN A 1044 6.01 -29.85 -26.74
C GLN A 1044 6.38 -29.62 -25.28
N ILE A 1045 5.44 -29.09 -24.51
CA ILE A 1045 5.55 -28.92 -23.06
C ILE A 1045 4.64 -29.96 -22.43
N ASN A 1046 5.27 -30.93 -21.76
CA ASN A 1046 4.56 -31.98 -21.05
C ASN A 1046 3.99 -31.39 -19.76
N THR A 1047 2.67 -31.43 -19.65
CA THR A 1047 1.89 -30.99 -18.49
C THR A 1047 1.26 -32.20 -17.81
N TYR A 1048 1.16 -32.14 -16.49
CA TYR A 1048 0.40 -33.11 -15.69
C TYR A 1048 -1.09 -32.73 -15.66
N ASP A 1049 -1.97 -33.64 -15.27
CA ASP A 1049 -3.43 -33.41 -15.29
C ASP A 1049 -3.85 -32.19 -14.44
N ASP A 1050 -3.26 -32.03 -13.26
CA ASP A 1050 -3.51 -30.86 -12.40
C ASP A 1050 -2.95 -29.57 -13.02
N GLU A 1051 -1.82 -29.64 -13.74
CA GLU A 1051 -1.25 -28.50 -14.46
C GLU A 1051 -2.12 -28.13 -15.67
N MET A 1052 -2.66 -29.10 -16.41
CA MET A 1052 -3.62 -28.90 -17.49
C MET A 1052 -4.87 -28.18 -16.98
N CYS A 1053 -5.41 -28.62 -15.84
CA CYS A 1053 -6.54 -27.96 -15.20
C CYS A 1053 -6.22 -26.50 -14.86
N LEU A 1054 -4.99 -26.24 -14.39
CA LEU A 1054 -4.53 -24.89 -14.10
C LEU A 1054 -4.37 -24.05 -15.37
N TRP A 1055 -3.85 -24.63 -16.48
CA TRP A 1055 -3.78 -23.97 -17.78
C TRP A 1055 -5.18 -23.59 -18.30
N HIS A 1056 -6.16 -24.48 -18.16
CA HIS A 1056 -7.56 -24.16 -18.51
C HIS A 1056 -8.09 -22.97 -17.72
N ARG A 1057 -7.69 -22.79 -16.45
CA ARG A 1057 -8.04 -21.61 -15.64
C ARG A 1057 -7.27 -20.36 -16.06
N LEU A 1058 -5.99 -20.50 -16.42
CA LEU A 1058 -5.12 -19.38 -16.80
C LEU A 1058 -5.45 -18.80 -18.19
N LEU A 1059 -5.77 -19.64 -19.19
CA LEU A 1059 -6.00 -19.19 -20.56
C LEU A 1059 -7.07 -18.07 -20.69
N PRO A 1060 -8.26 -18.19 -20.06
CA PRO A 1060 -9.23 -17.09 -20.00
C PRO A 1060 -8.65 -15.81 -19.40
N VAL A 1061 -7.83 -15.91 -18.35
CA VAL A 1061 -7.20 -14.76 -17.70
C VAL A 1061 -6.25 -14.06 -18.67
N LEU A 1062 -5.42 -14.82 -19.40
CA LEU A 1062 -4.48 -14.25 -20.36
C LEU A 1062 -5.19 -13.59 -21.56
N ALA A 1063 -6.35 -14.13 -21.97
CA ALA A 1063 -7.17 -13.54 -23.03
C ALA A 1063 -7.86 -12.25 -22.56
N GLU A 1064 -8.48 -12.27 -21.38
CA GLU A 1064 -9.09 -11.08 -20.78
C GLU A 1064 -8.06 -9.99 -20.48
N ARG A 1065 -6.83 -10.38 -20.09
CA ARG A 1065 -5.71 -9.48 -19.82
C ARG A 1065 -5.40 -8.54 -20.98
N CYS A 1066 -5.51 -8.98 -22.23
CA CYS A 1066 -5.26 -8.13 -23.41
C CYS A 1066 -6.48 -7.89 -24.29
N ARG A 1067 -7.69 -8.14 -23.78
CA ARG A 1067 -8.93 -8.08 -24.56
C ARG A 1067 -9.12 -6.71 -25.24
N THR A 1068 -9.35 -6.77 -26.55
CA THR A 1068 -9.74 -5.62 -27.39
C THR A 1068 -11.15 -5.77 -27.99
N TRP A 1069 -11.84 -6.87 -27.73
CA TRP A 1069 -13.25 -7.11 -28.09
C TRP A 1069 -14.20 -6.83 -26.91
N GLN A 1070 -15.51 -6.90 -27.13
CA GLN A 1070 -16.54 -6.90 -26.07
C GLN A 1070 -17.21 -8.27 -26.01
N HIS A 1071 -17.64 -8.67 -24.81
CA HIS A 1071 -18.48 -9.85 -24.62
C HIS A 1071 -19.91 -9.57 -25.08
N THR A 1072 -20.55 -10.56 -25.70
CA THR A 1072 -21.95 -10.48 -26.13
C THR A 1072 -22.89 -11.04 -25.06
N SER A 1073 -24.19 -10.72 -25.16
CA SER A 1073 -25.23 -11.35 -24.33
C SER A 1073 -25.34 -12.87 -24.52
N THR A 1074 -24.78 -13.39 -25.60
CA THR A 1074 -24.72 -14.83 -25.94
C THR A 1074 -23.39 -15.49 -25.58
N CYS A 1075 -22.46 -14.77 -24.92
CA CYS A 1075 -21.16 -15.28 -24.53
C CYS A 1075 -21.31 -16.60 -23.75
N GLU A 1076 -20.58 -17.64 -24.17
CA GLU A 1076 -20.72 -18.98 -23.58
C GLU A 1076 -20.34 -19.02 -22.10
N TYR A 1077 -19.47 -18.10 -21.67
CA TYR A 1077 -19.11 -17.97 -20.27
C TYR A 1077 -20.34 -17.74 -19.36
N LEU A 1078 -21.38 -17.05 -19.84
CA LEU A 1078 -22.59 -16.77 -19.05
C LEU A 1078 -23.39 -18.04 -18.71
N LYS A 1079 -23.34 -19.05 -19.58
CA LYS A 1079 -24.09 -20.31 -19.42
C LYS A 1079 -23.23 -21.44 -18.87
N GLN A 1080 -21.94 -21.46 -19.21
CA GLN A 1080 -21.03 -22.57 -18.96
C GLN A 1080 -19.99 -22.28 -17.86
N GLY A 1081 -19.89 -21.03 -17.39
CA GLY A 1081 -18.87 -20.62 -16.42
C GLY A 1081 -17.52 -20.30 -17.04
N ILE A 1082 -16.55 -19.94 -16.18
CA ILE A 1082 -15.18 -19.61 -16.58
C ILE A 1082 -14.19 -20.43 -15.73
N PRO A 1083 -13.31 -21.22 -16.35
CA PRO A 1083 -13.33 -21.59 -17.78
C PRO A 1083 -14.58 -22.40 -18.14
N ARG A 1084 -14.87 -22.52 -19.45
CA ARG A 1084 -16.01 -23.32 -19.92
C ARG A 1084 -15.86 -24.81 -19.67
N VAL A 1085 -14.62 -25.28 -19.56
CA VAL A 1085 -14.26 -26.67 -19.29
C VAL A 1085 -12.96 -26.74 -18.50
N ILE A 1086 -12.80 -27.75 -17.65
CA ILE A 1086 -11.60 -28.08 -16.89
C ILE A 1086 -11.32 -29.57 -17.10
N GLY A 1087 -10.07 -29.93 -17.40
CA GLY A 1087 -9.66 -31.35 -17.52
C GLY A 1087 -10.24 -32.12 -18.72
N SER A 1088 -10.92 -31.46 -19.66
CA SER A 1088 -11.51 -32.08 -20.87
C SER A 1088 -11.25 -31.24 -22.11
N PHE A 1089 -11.21 -31.89 -23.28
CA PHE A 1089 -10.98 -31.31 -24.61
C PHE A 1089 -12.23 -31.31 -25.50
N GLU A 1090 -13.40 -31.68 -24.96
CA GLU A 1090 -14.67 -31.64 -25.70
C GLU A 1090 -15.03 -30.21 -26.14
N ASN A 1091 -14.67 -29.23 -25.31
CA ASN A 1091 -14.94 -27.82 -25.53
C ASN A 1091 -13.69 -26.98 -25.31
N SER A 1092 -13.67 -25.78 -25.90
CA SER A 1092 -12.61 -24.81 -25.61
C SER A 1092 -12.80 -24.25 -24.20
N PRO A 1093 -11.74 -24.08 -23.38
CA PRO A 1093 -11.84 -23.35 -22.10
C PRO A 1093 -12.17 -21.86 -22.32
N LEU A 1094 -12.03 -21.35 -23.55
CA LEU A 1094 -12.28 -19.96 -23.95
C LEU A 1094 -13.67 -19.74 -24.56
N CYS A 1095 -14.23 -18.55 -24.36
CA CYS A 1095 -15.43 -18.12 -25.10
C CYS A 1095 -15.10 -17.82 -26.57
N SER A 1096 -16.13 -17.83 -27.41
CA SER A 1096 -16.00 -17.49 -28.83
C SER A 1096 -15.85 -15.99 -29.10
N CYS A 1097 -16.10 -15.12 -28.11
CA CYS A 1097 -16.11 -13.67 -28.33
C CYS A 1097 -14.77 -13.09 -28.81
N GLY A 1098 -13.65 -13.75 -28.50
CA GLY A 1098 -12.29 -13.33 -28.88
C GLY A 1098 -11.73 -13.97 -30.14
N LEU A 1099 -12.42 -14.95 -30.74
CA LEU A 1099 -11.91 -15.71 -31.89
C LEU A 1099 -11.65 -14.81 -33.10
N GLY A 1100 -10.45 -14.91 -33.67
CA GLY A 1100 -10.07 -14.19 -34.88
C GLY A 1100 -9.87 -12.67 -34.70
N LYS A 1101 -10.00 -12.14 -33.49
CA LYS A 1101 -9.96 -10.69 -33.25
C LYS A 1101 -8.58 -10.22 -32.86
N ASP A 1102 -8.10 -9.22 -33.61
CA ASP A 1102 -6.91 -8.43 -33.26
C ASP A 1102 -5.66 -9.29 -32.95
N LEU A 1103 -5.40 -10.31 -33.78
CA LEU A 1103 -4.35 -11.32 -33.54
C LEU A 1103 -2.90 -10.80 -33.69
N GLY A 1104 -2.69 -9.49 -33.85
CA GLY A 1104 -1.37 -8.90 -34.01
C GLY A 1104 -0.62 -9.42 -35.24
N THR A 1105 0.68 -9.75 -35.08
CA THR A 1105 1.51 -10.26 -36.19
C THR A 1105 1.20 -11.72 -36.56
N PHE A 1106 0.47 -12.46 -35.72
CA PHE A 1106 -0.01 -13.81 -36.04
C PHE A 1106 -0.82 -13.81 -37.33
N ALA A 1107 -1.75 -12.86 -37.49
CA ALA A 1107 -2.58 -12.71 -38.69
C ALA A 1107 -1.81 -12.32 -39.97
N LYS A 1108 -0.51 -12.02 -39.87
CA LYS A 1108 0.35 -11.64 -41.02
C LYS A 1108 1.16 -12.81 -41.56
N LYS A 1109 1.21 -13.96 -40.86
CA LYS A 1109 1.98 -15.14 -41.27
C LYS A 1109 1.09 -16.09 -42.06
N ALA A 1110 1.37 -16.25 -43.36
CA ALA A 1110 0.54 -17.05 -44.27
C ALA A 1110 0.44 -18.52 -43.85
N GLU A 1111 1.49 -19.05 -43.22
CA GLU A 1111 1.57 -20.42 -42.70
C GLU A 1111 0.56 -20.67 -41.57
N TYR A 1112 0.09 -19.61 -40.91
CA TYR A 1112 -0.84 -19.69 -39.78
C TYR A 1112 -2.30 -19.50 -40.22
N ALA A 1113 -2.57 -19.32 -41.51
CA ALA A 1113 -3.88 -18.94 -42.04
C ALA A 1113 -5.02 -19.87 -41.60
N ALA A 1114 -4.77 -21.19 -41.58
CA ALA A 1114 -5.76 -22.18 -41.13
C ALA A 1114 -6.17 -22.00 -39.66
N GLY A 1115 -5.33 -21.38 -38.83
CA GLY A 1115 -5.58 -21.12 -37.41
C GLY A 1115 -6.22 -19.78 -37.10
N PHE A 1116 -6.35 -18.85 -38.06
CA PHE A 1116 -6.79 -17.47 -37.78
C PHE A 1116 -8.16 -17.39 -37.10
N SER A 1117 -9.16 -18.11 -37.61
CA SER A 1117 -10.51 -18.09 -37.04
C SER A 1117 -10.63 -18.86 -35.72
N GLU A 1118 -9.64 -19.66 -35.37
CA GLU A 1118 -9.63 -20.50 -34.16
C GLU A 1118 -8.72 -19.93 -33.06
N ALA A 1119 -7.97 -18.87 -33.36
CA ALA A 1119 -7.03 -18.25 -32.45
C ALA A 1119 -7.67 -17.15 -31.59
N THR A 1120 -7.24 -17.07 -30.33
CA THR A 1120 -7.53 -15.95 -29.42
C THR A 1120 -6.20 -15.33 -28.97
N ARG A 1121 -6.08 -13.99 -29.02
CA ARG A 1121 -4.90 -13.28 -28.53
C ARG A 1121 -4.81 -13.36 -27.00
N ILE A 1122 -3.60 -13.56 -26.49
CA ILE A 1122 -3.29 -13.71 -25.06
C ILE A 1122 -2.06 -12.89 -24.67
N ALA A 1123 -1.99 -12.47 -23.41
CA ALA A 1123 -0.85 -11.77 -22.81
C ALA A 1123 -0.13 -12.66 -21.80
N LEU A 1124 0.78 -13.51 -22.27
CA LEU A 1124 1.51 -14.50 -21.47
C LEU A 1124 2.66 -13.85 -20.70
N GLY A 1125 2.54 -13.69 -19.38
CA GLY A 1125 3.58 -13.10 -18.55
C GLY A 1125 4.12 -14.06 -17.49
N PRO A 1126 5.33 -13.80 -16.96
CA PRO A 1126 5.81 -14.42 -15.73
C PRO A 1126 4.83 -14.25 -14.56
N ILE A 1127 4.79 -15.24 -13.68
CA ILE A 1127 4.02 -15.21 -12.42
C ILE A 1127 5.02 -15.26 -11.27
N PHE A 1128 5.19 -14.13 -10.58
CA PHE A 1128 6.14 -13.98 -9.50
C PHE A 1128 5.51 -14.34 -8.17
N THR A 1129 6.31 -14.96 -7.31
CA THR A 1129 6.02 -15.08 -5.89
C THR A 1129 6.23 -13.73 -5.20
N HIS A 1130 5.26 -13.29 -4.40
CA HIS A 1130 5.34 -12.01 -3.69
C HIS A 1130 6.54 -11.99 -2.74
N SER A 1131 7.09 -10.80 -2.48
CA SER A 1131 8.32 -10.70 -1.70
C SER A 1131 8.16 -11.18 -0.25
N SER A 1132 7.01 -10.93 0.36
CA SER A 1132 6.65 -11.43 1.70
C SER A 1132 6.56 -12.96 1.79
N MET A 1133 6.50 -13.67 0.66
CA MET A 1133 6.47 -15.14 0.61
C MET A 1133 7.88 -15.74 0.42
N ASP A 1134 8.92 -14.91 0.36
CA ASP A 1134 10.22 -15.33 -0.18
C ASP A 1134 11.40 -14.72 0.57
N ASP A 1135 12.30 -15.54 1.11
CA ASP A 1135 13.57 -15.07 1.68
C ASP A 1135 14.60 -14.79 0.57
N VAL A 1136 14.31 -13.75 -0.22
CA VAL A 1136 15.12 -13.35 -1.39
C VAL A 1136 16.56 -12.99 -0.97
N ILE A 1137 16.75 -12.45 0.23
CA ILE A 1137 18.07 -12.01 0.71
C ILE A 1137 18.94 -13.20 1.10
N ALA A 1138 18.41 -14.20 1.81
CA ALA A 1138 19.16 -15.41 2.11
C ALA A 1138 19.59 -16.15 0.83
N GLN A 1139 18.75 -16.15 -0.20
CA GLN A 1139 19.10 -16.73 -1.51
C GLN A 1139 20.29 -16.04 -2.17
N LEU A 1140 20.31 -14.70 -2.18
CA LEU A 1140 21.36 -13.94 -2.84
C LEU A 1140 22.71 -14.08 -2.11
N LYS A 1141 22.69 -14.26 -0.78
CA LYS A 1141 23.88 -14.53 0.03
C LYS A 1141 24.40 -15.97 -0.14
N GLY A 1142 23.52 -16.96 -0.34
CA GLY A 1142 23.89 -18.37 -0.53
C GLY A 1142 24.47 -18.70 -1.92
N GLY A 1143 24.39 -17.79 -2.89
CA GLY A 1143 24.88 -17.99 -4.26
C GLY A 1143 26.41 -17.95 -4.44
N SER A 1144 27.15 -17.54 -3.41
CA SER A 1144 28.62 -17.41 -3.47
C SER A 1144 29.38 -18.69 -3.13
N GLU A 1145 28.71 -19.74 -2.64
CA GLU A 1145 29.33 -21.02 -2.28
C GLU A 1145 28.61 -22.20 -2.94
N ALA A 1146 28.55 -22.22 -4.26
CA ALA A 1146 28.17 -23.43 -4.98
C ALA A 1146 29.36 -24.42 -5.02
N ARG A 1147 29.63 -25.15 -3.93
CA ARG A 1147 30.23 -26.49 -3.99
C ARG A 1147 29.69 -27.41 -2.89
N SER A 1148 28.97 -28.43 -3.38
CA SER A 1148 28.61 -29.70 -2.74
C SER A 1148 27.22 -29.73 -2.08
N PRO A 1149 26.27 -30.51 -2.62
CA PRO A 1149 24.99 -30.76 -1.96
C PRO A 1149 25.19 -31.65 -0.72
N PRO A 1150 24.45 -31.45 0.38
CA PRO A 1150 24.36 -32.47 1.41
C PRO A 1150 23.59 -33.64 0.81
N GLN A 1151 24.29 -34.76 0.58
CA GLN A 1151 23.67 -36.02 0.19
C GLN A 1151 22.64 -36.42 1.24
N THR A 1152 21.36 -36.40 0.89
CA THR A 1152 20.32 -37.17 1.58
C THR A 1152 20.59 -38.66 1.33
N ARG A 1153 21.17 -39.34 2.31
CA ARG A 1153 21.05 -40.80 2.44
C ARG A 1153 19.74 -41.08 3.18
N GLN A 1154 18.78 -41.67 2.46
CA GLN A 1154 17.73 -42.46 3.08
C GLN A 1154 18.36 -43.70 3.74
N SER A 1155 17.81 -44.03 4.91
CA SER A 1155 17.95 -45.27 5.69
C SER A 1155 19.37 -45.78 5.96
N ASP A 1156 19.88 -45.48 7.16
CA ASP A 1156 20.15 -46.55 8.12
C ASP A 1156 20.32 -46.04 9.56
N ASN A 1157 19.92 -46.90 10.48
CA ASN A 1157 19.82 -46.75 11.93
C ASN A 1157 20.99 -46.03 12.65
N ARG A 1158 20.63 -45.29 13.72
CA ARG A 1158 21.44 -44.79 14.87
C ARG A 1158 22.33 -43.56 14.66
N SER A 1159 21.93 -42.43 15.27
CA SER A 1159 22.66 -41.65 16.30
C SER A 1159 22.31 -40.16 16.25
N SER A 1160 21.87 -39.66 17.39
CA SER A 1160 21.47 -38.28 17.70
C SER A 1160 22.68 -37.35 17.87
N SER A 1161 22.66 -36.18 17.22
CA SER A 1161 23.44 -35.01 17.64
C SER A 1161 22.51 -33.92 18.20
N PRO A 1162 22.78 -33.31 19.38
CA PRO A 1162 21.80 -32.47 20.06
C PRO A 1162 21.89 -31.01 19.62
N SER A 1163 20.73 -30.43 19.35
CA SER A 1163 20.45 -29.00 19.45
C SER A 1163 20.98 -28.42 20.77
N SER A 1164 21.48 -27.18 20.75
CA SER A 1164 21.88 -26.41 21.92
C SER A 1164 20.69 -26.06 22.83
N SER A 1165 20.21 -27.06 23.58
CA SER A 1165 19.17 -26.90 24.59
C SER A 1165 19.72 -26.20 25.83
N LEU A 1166 18.91 -25.33 26.44
CA LEU A 1166 19.18 -24.65 27.71
C LEU A 1166 19.04 -25.59 28.94
N GLN A 1167 19.21 -26.89 28.75
CA GLN A 1167 18.93 -27.94 29.76
C GLN A 1167 20.17 -28.81 30.02
N CYS A 1168 20.20 -29.50 31.16
CA CYS A 1168 21.27 -30.43 31.50
C CYS A 1168 21.26 -31.64 30.56
N ALA A 1169 22.39 -31.91 29.90
CA ALA A 1169 22.50 -32.99 28.92
C ALA A 1169 22.28 -34.41 29.47
N TYR A 1170 22.39 -34.60 30.78
CA TYR A 1170 22.14 -35.89 31.41
C TYR A 1170 20.71 -36.07 31.93
N CYS A 1171 20.17 -35.07 32.63
CA CYS A 1171 18.88 -35.19 33.35
C CYS A 1171 17.78 -34.26 32.82
N ASN A 1172 18.05 -33.48 31.78
CA ASN A 1172 17.18 -32.46 31.18
C ASN A 1172 16.65 -31.38 32.14
N GLY A 1173 17.19 -31.29 33.36
CA GLY A 1173 16.84 -30.23 34.32
C GLY A 1173 17.39 -28.85 33.94
N GLU A 1174 16.71 -27.80 34.38
CA GLU A 1174 17.05 -26.39 34.07
C GLU A 1174 18.20 -25.80 34.92
N GLY A 1175 18.71 -26.57 35.90
CA GLY A 1175 19.78 -26.15 36.82
C GLY A 1175 19.27 -25.24 37.96
N LYS A 1176 19.81 -25.41 39.17
CA LYS A 1176 19.51 -24.56 40.34
C LYS A 1176 20.84 -24.25 41.04
N PRO A 1177 21.44 -23.04 40.97
CA PRO A 1177 20.96 -21.78 40.36
C PRO A 1177 21.39 -21.52 38.90
N THR A 1178 22.38 -22.22 38.35
CA THR A 1178 22.78 -22.16 36.92
C THR A 1178 23.36 -23.50 36.47
N LEU A 1179 23.35 -23.77 35.16
CA LEU A 1179 23.98 -24.97 34.61
C LEU A 1179 25.50 -24.80 34.47
N LEU A 1180 26.25 -25.81 34.91
CA LEU A 1180 27.69 -25.91 34.75
C LEU A 1180 28.04 -26.31 33.32
N VAL A 1181 28.92 -25.56 32.67
CA VAL A 1181 29.37 -25.84 31.30
C VAL A 1181 30.58 -26.79 31.34
N CYS A 1182 30.65 -27.76 30.42
CA CYS A 1182 31.81 -28.63 30.27
C CYS A 1182 33.08 -27.79 30.02
N SER A 1183 34.11 -27.98 30.85
CA SER A 1183 35.35 -27.17 30.77
C SER A 1183 36.19 -27.45 29.53
N GLY A 1184 36.01 -28.61 28.87
CA GLY A 1184 36.67 -28.95 27.62
C GLY A 1184 36.02 -28.23 26.44
N CYS A 1185 34.96 -28.81 25.87
CA CYS A 1185 34.35 -28.29 24.66
C CYS A 1185 33.51 -27.02 24.84
N LYS A 1186 33.14 -26.66 26.07
CA LYS A 1186 32.24 -25.54 26.40
C LYS A 1186 30.84 -25.57 25.75
N LEU A 1187 30.46 -26.67 25.10
CA LEU A 1187 29.19 -26.81 24.36
C LEU A 1187 28.06 -27.46 25.18
N VAL A 1188 28.40 -28.39 26.07
CA VAL A 1188 27.41 -29.19 26.82
C VAL A 1188 27.30 -28.70 28.26
N LYS A 1189 26.07 -28.68 28.81
CA LYS A 1189 25.72 -28.11 30.10
C LYS A 1189 25.16 -29.17 31.06
N TYR A 1190 25.44 -29.05 32.37
CA TYR A 1190 25.06 -30.02 33.40
C TYR A 1190 24.53 -29.34 34.67
N CYS A 1191 23.56 -29.95 35.37
CA CYS A 1191 23.10 -29.43 36.66
C CYS A 1191 24.17 -29.54 37.75
N THR A 1192 24.95 -30.63 37.77
CA THR A 1192 26.02 -30.87 38.76
C THR A 1192 27.20 -31.61 38.13
N ARG A 1193 28.34 -31.68 38.85
CA ARG A 1193 29.49 -32.51 38.45
C ARG A 1193 29.13 -33.99 38.37
N GLU A 1194 28.18 -34.48 39.17
CA GLU A 1194 27.68 -35.86 39.10
C GLU A 1194 26.97 -36.12 37.77
N CYS A 1195 26.11 -35.21 37.31
CA CYS A 1195 25.46 -35.32 35.99
C CYS A 1195 26.50 -35.34 34.86
N GLN A 1196 27.53 -34.49 34.95
CA GLN A 1196 28.64 -34.53 33.98
C GLN A 1196 29.38 -35.86 34.02
N LYS A 1197 29.73 -36.38 35.20
CA LYS A 1197 30.44 -37.67 35.34
C LYS A 1197 29.63 -38.83 34.76
N ARG A 1198 28.30 -38.83 34.94
CA ARG A 1198 27.43 -39.89 34.42
C ARG A 1198 27.31 -39.82 32.90
N ASP A 1199 27.22 -38.63 32.33
CA ASP A 1199 27.21 -38.44 30.87
C ASP A 1199 28.60 -38.59 30.23
N TRP A 1200 29.68 -38.48 31.03
CA TRP A 1200 31.06 -38.45 30.54
C TRP A 1200 31.43 -39.64 29.65
N ARG A 1201 30.87 -40.83 29.89
CA ARG A 1201 31.16 -42.01 29.05
C ARG A 1201 30.69 -41.82 27.60
N GLY A 1202 29.56 -41.14 27.39
CA GLY A 1202 29.08 -40.76 26.05
C GLY A 1202 29.77 -39.49 25.57
N HIS A 1203 29.71 -38.44 26.38
CA HIS A 1203 30.20 -37.11 26.04
C HIS A 1203 31.71 -37.05 25.75
N LYS A 1204 32.54 -37.88 26.38
CA LYS A 1204 34.01 -37.85 26.20
C LYS A 1204 34.43 -38.01 24.73
N ARG A 1205 33.65 -38.72 23.90
CA ARG A 1205 33.96 -38.91 22.48
C ARG A 1205 33.74 -37.63 21.65
N ASP A 1206 32.80 -36.81 22.07
CA ASP A 1206 32.37 -35.60 21.37
C ASP A 1206 32.92 -34.31 22.00
N CYS A 1207 33.54 -34.42 23.18
CA CYS A 1207 34.21 -33.33 23.88
C CYS A 1207 35.55 -32.99 23.21
N LYS A 1208 35.50 -32.27 22.08
CA LYS A 1208 36.68 -31.67 21.45
C LYS A 1208 37.18 -30.51 22.32
N VAL A 1209 38.36 -30.67 22.93
CA VAL A 1209 39.03 -29.64 23.77
C VAL A 1209 39.61 -28.55 22.90
#